data_AF-A0A7C4YH63-F1
#
_entry.id   AF-A0A7C4YH63-F1
#
_cell.length_a   1.000
_cell.length_b   1.000
_cell.length_c   1.000
_cell.angle_alpha   90.00
_cell.angle_beta   90.00
_cell.angle_gamma   90.00
#
_symmetry.space_group_name_H-M   'P 1'
#
loop_
_entity.id
_entity.type
_entity.pdbx_description
1 polymer ?
#
loop_
_entity_poly.entity_id
_entity_poly.type
_entity_poly.pdbx_seq_one_letter_code
_entity_poly.pdbx_strand_id
1 'polypeptide(L)'
;MIRRRTWMNWLGTVKNNSNRSRCRLTVERLEDRRTPATVTYTTASGALQFAADAGDVDSVTISAASANTVQIDVANGDTIVLAGDAIANGDFVLSNGDTTLTINTSSSPATTFSIQLGDMGDLLNFSLANTTNGVGSVTIDAQAGEDTVQVGNTTTGGGFSTEAEFITFAANAQVVAITGNISFTATDTLGAGQDLILNSGVSLQATAGSVSLLAGDDVKLNAGSSVQANTTITIQGDFGDQDNGTGSTIEINGTVTATSLSATGGNDSDSFTVTPSATTEISLTGGLPGTAPGDSLAFNMGGAADATLQITFMSGDTRDGIATFSNRQNVSFNTMETLPGIDLSVSANDNPDPAVAGGSLTLTVTVANNSAFGISGITVTDNFPVGFTSPNWTANFAGAGSTGTASGSGNISETITLAAGGSVTYTITGVVDTGFSGTLTNTATASLPNGFTDPDTNNNSASSDTTVAFGSDLAVSVVDSPDPVLVNGQLTYTVTITNNGPVTATGIVGANTLPGSFTLQFAQQSHGSFVTNGNVITWTVGDLASGASATLTIVGTATQAGTITNAFAITSVHVDPNQNNNSANTDTSVVFPSIIAVGAGPGNTPTVQVYDGATGTLKYSFEAYASNFRGGVHVATGDMNGDGVADIITGAGAGGGPHVRVFNGVNGTPLSGPLSSFMAYNPFFRGGVTVAVGDVNMDGKLDIITGAGPGGGPHVQVFSGDNGSVIYSFYAYSSAFVGGVRVASGDVNNDGRDDIITGAGPGGGPHVVAFSGLNRSILHSFYAYTANFSGGVFVASGDLNGDDHDDIITGAGAGGGPHVRAFNGQNLTQLLGFMALDPSFGGGVSVGAVDSNNNGQMDIVTGPGRNGDRRVRVFNGATAAQVTSFTTFDAAFLGGIFVGGK
;
A
#
# COMPACT_ATOMS: atom_id res chain seq x y z
N MET A 1 47.31 32.43 -38.64
CA MET A 1 45.93 32.71 -39.11
C MET A 1 45.97 33.37 -40.48
N ILE A 2 45.38 32.75 -41.50
CA ILE A 2 45.18 33.34 -42.83
C ILE A 2 43.66 33.45 -43.03
N ARG A 3 43.11 34.67 -43.14
CA ARG A 3 41.69 34.89 -43.47
C ARG A 3 41.58 35.50 -44.87
N ARG A 4 40.98 34.80 -45.85
CA ARG A 4 40.61 35.37 -47.16
C ARG A 4 39.25 34.84 -47.63
N ARG A 5 38.39 35.76 -48.07
CA ARG A 5 37.04 35.53 -48.60
C ARG A 5 37.09 35.57 -50.14
N THR A 6 37.17 34.42 -50.82
CA THR A 6 36.60 34.19 -52.16
C THR A 6 36.90 32.76 -52.64
N TRP A 7 35.91 32.17 -53.31
CA TRP A 7 35.78 30.76 -53.70
C TRP A 7 36.89 30.25 -54.62
N MET A 8 37.79 29.42 -54.07
CA MET A 8 38.77 28.60 -54.80
C MET A 8 39.08 27.34 -53.96
N ASN A 9 39.06 26.17 -54.59
CA ASN A 9 39.48 24.89 -53.99
C ASN A 9 40.90 25.03 -53.42
N TRP A 10 41.08 24.75 -52.13
CA TRP A 10 42.38 24.85 -51.49
C TRP A 10 43.11 23.50 -51.53
N LEU A 11 43.99 23.31 -52.51
CA LEU A 11 45.09 22.36 -52.50
C LEU A 11 46.36 23.16 -52.17
N GLY A 12 46.66 23.37 -50.89
CA GLY A 12 47.78 24.20 -50.45
C GLY A 12 48.81 23.41 -49.65
N THR A 13 50.06 23.39 -50.11
CA THR A 13 51.20 22.86 -49.32
C THR A 13 51.76 23.97 -48.44
N VAL A 14 51.73 23.79 -47.12
CA VAL A 14 52.40 24.71 -46.18
C VAL A 14 53.78 24.13 -45.85
N LYS A 15 54.85 24.82 -46.28
CA LYS A 15 56.24 24.49 -45.89
C LYS A 15 56.71 25.46 -44.81
N ASN A 16 57.10 24.93 -43.65
CA ASN A 16 57.74 25.71 -42.59
C ASN A 16 59.19 25.27 -42.42
N ASN A 17 60.14 26.17 -42.68
CA ASN A 17 61.59 25.93 -42.59
C ASN A 17 62.23 26.59 -41.35
N SER A 18 61.48 26.79 -40.25
CA SER A 18 62.00 27.45 -39.04
C SER A 18 62.19 26.50 -37.86
N ASN A 19 63.38 26.49 -37.25
CA ASN A 19 63.76 25.66 -36.08
C ASN A 19 63.13 26.13 -34.74
N ARG A 20 61.86 26.55 -34.73
CA ARG A 20 61.17 26.99 -33.49
C ARG A 20 60.28 25.87 -32.92
N SER A 21 60.27 25.74 -31.60
CA SER A 21 59.82 24.54 -30.87
C SER A 21 58.32 24.26 -30.82
N ARG A 22 57.45 25.20 -31.23
CA ARG A 22 55.99 25.00 -31.31
C ARG A 22 55.40 25.90 -32.40
N CYS A 23 54.74 25.31 -33.39
CA CYS A 23 53.96 26.02 -34.41
C CYS A 23 52.52 25.53 -34.39
N ARG A 24 51.56 26.41 -34.08
CA ARG A 24 50.12 26.14 -34.12
C ARG A 24 49.53 26.62 -35.45
N LEU A 25 48.94 25.72 -36.22
CA LEU A 25 48.15 26.04 -37.41
C LEU A 25 46.67 25.83 -37.09
N THR A 26 45.85 26.85 -37.31
CA THR A 26 44.39 26.80 -37.14
C THR A 26 43.75 27.15 -38.48
N VAL A 27 42.86 26.29 -38.96
CA VAL A 27 42.10 26.46 -40.21
C VAL A 27 40.63 26.63 -39.82
N GLU A 28 40.05 27.81 -40.03
CA GLU A 28 38.61 28.11 -39.76
C GLU A 28 37.86 28.25 -41.09
N ARG A 29 36.68 27.64 -41.28
CA ARG A 29 35.84 27.84 -42.49
C ARG A 29 34.45 28.44 -42.20
N LEU A 30 34.01 29.29 -43.14
CA LEU A 30 32.66 29.87 -43.29
C LEU A 30 31.70 28.88 -43.97
N GLU A 31 30.52 28.71 -43.35
CA GLU A 31 29.34 27.88 -43.68
C GLU A 31 29.10 27.62 -45.19
N ASP A 32 29.16 26.34 -45.62
CA ASP A 32 28.22 25.60 -46.52
C ASP A 32 28.88 24.33 -47.15
N ARG A 33 28.11 23.26 -47.34
CA ARG A 33 28.36 21.90 -46.81
C ARG A 33 28.56 20.79 -47.87
N ARG A 34 29.39 20.93 -48.92
CA ARG A 34 29.35 19.97 -50.06
C ARG A 34 30.63 19.50 -50.78
N THR A 35 31.86 19.67 -50.28
CA THR A 35 33.04 19.03 -50.92
C THR A 35 34.22 18.80 -49.95
N PRO A 36 34.86 17.59 -49.93
CA PRO A 36 35.99 17.23 -49.06
C PRO A 36 37.17 18.19 -49.17
N ALA A 37 37.79 18.57 -48.06
CA ALA A 37 39.03 19.35 -48.04
C ALA A 37 40.21 18.49 -47.57
N THR A 38 41.24 18.32 -48.42
CA THR A 38 42.50 17.64 -48.05
C THR A 38 43.57 18.68 -47.76
N VAL A 39 44.23 18.59 -46.59
CA VAL A 39 45.32 19.49 -46.19
C VAL A 39 46.65 18.72 -46.11
N THR A 40 47.69 19.18 -46.81
CA THR A 40 49.04 18.57 -46.78
C THR A 40 50.06 19.50 -46.13
N TYR A 41 50.73 19.04 -45.07
CA TYR A 41 51.74 19.82 -44.34
C TYR A 41 53.14 19.19 -44.41
N THR A 42 54.18 20.00 -44.64
CA THR A 42 55.58 19.54 -44.67
C THR A 42 56.49 20.39 -43.79
N THR A 43 57.26 19.78 -42.89
CA THR A 43 58.17 20.46 -41.95
C THR A 43 59.49 19.70 -41.78
N ALA A 44 60.58 20.44 -41.56
CA ALA A 44 61.93 19.89 -41.49
C ALA A 44 62.39 19.42 -40.09
N SER A 45 61.84 19.95 -38.97
CA SER A 45 62.15 19.50 -37.59
C SER A 45 61.28 20.19 -36.52
N GLY A 46 60.93 19.49 -35.42
CA GLY A 46 60.30 20.06 -34.19
C GLY A 46 58.88 19.56 -33.86
N ALA A 47 58.42 19.76 -32.61
CA ALA A 47 57.11 19.31 -32.13
C ALA A 47 55.96 20.05 -32.86
N LEU A 48 55.00 19.27 -33.37
CA LEU A 48 53.88 19.78 -34.15
C LEU A 48 52.59 19.75 -33.32
N GLN A 49 51.84 20.86 -33.28
CA GLN A 49 50.49 20.88 -32.72
C GLN A 49 49.52 21.38 -33.79
N PHE A 50 48.61 20.51 -34.21
CA PHE A 50 47.60 20.80 -35.22
C PHE A 50 46.23 20.80 -34.54
N ALA A 51 45.49 21.91 -34.66
CA ALA A 51 44.12 22.01 -34.14
C ALA A 51 43.22 22.41 -35.32
N ALA A 52 42.44 21.46 -35.83
CA ALA A 52 41.41 21.72 -36.83
C ALA A 52 40.09 21.93 -36.09
N ASP A 53 39.68 23.18 -35.91
CA ASP A 53 38.47 23.51 -35.16
C ASP A 53 37.26 23.56 -36.13
N ALA A 54 36.26 22.73 -35.84
CA ALA A 54 34.91 22.67 -36.43
C ALA A 54 34.76 22.16 -37.89
N GLY A 55 34.66 20.83 -38.04
CA GLY A 55 33.42 20.20 -38.55
C GLY A 55 33.29 19.85 -40.04
N ASP A 56 34.31 19.95 -40.88
CA ASP A 56 34.26 19.47 -42.29
C ASP A 56 35.69 19.34 -42.92
N VAL A 57 36.64 18.62 -42.28
CA VAL A 57 37.98 18.31 -42.85
C VAL A 57 38.17 16.79 -42.99
N ASP A 58 37.62 16.23 -44.06
CA ASP A 58 37.58 14.77 -44.28
C ASP A 58 38.94 14.05 -44.26
N SER A 59 40.06 14.72 -44.63
CA SER A 59 41.39 14.10 -44.53
C SER A 59 42.56 15.06 -44.32
N VAL A 60 43.51 14.67 -43.46
CA VAL A 60 44.76 15.41 -43.20
C VAL A 60 45.96 14.53 -43.55
N THR A 61 46.88 15.03 -44.38
CA THR A 61 48.14 14.34 -44.71
C THR A 61 49.36 15.07 -44.14
N ILE A 62 50.14 14.39 -43.30
CA ILE A 62 51.33 14.95 -42.66
C ILE A 62 52.59 14.25 -43.17
N SER A 63 53.60 15.03 -43.57
CA SER A 63 54.93 14.54 -43.95
C SER A 63 56.01 15.39 -43.27
N ALA A 64 56.58 14.93 -42.15
CA ALA A 64 57.51 15.72 -41.32
C ALA A 64 58.84 14.98 -41.15
N ALA A 65 59.96 15.57 -41.58
CA ALA A 65 61.25 14.87 -41.77
C ALA A 65 62.04 14.55 -40.48
N SER A 66 61.66 15.11 -39.32
CA SER A 66 62.29 14.83 -38.00
C SER A 66 61.51 15.47 -36.83
N ALA A 67 60.24 15.12 -36.66
CA ALA A 67 59.42 15.56 -35.52
C ALA A 67 59.26 14.42 -34.51
N ASN A 68 59.62 14.67 -33.24
CA ASN A 68 59.58 13.65 -32.18
C ASN A 68 58.21 13.53 -31.48
N THR A 69 57.34 14.54 -31.61
CA THR A 69 55.99 14.54 -31.01
C THR A 69 55.02 15.32 -31.90
N VAL A 70 53.84 14.76 -32.16
CA VAL A 70 52.79 15.34 -33.01
C VAL A 70 51.45 15.24 -32.28
N GLN A 71 50.91 16.37 -31.81
CA GLN A 71 49.57 16.43 -31.25
C GLN A 71 48.56 16.87 -32.32
N ILE A 72 47.46 16.14 -32.44
CA ILE A 72 46.39 16.40 -33.41
C ILE A 72 45.06 16.41 -32.68
N ASP A 73 44.42 17.57 -32.63
CA ASP A 73 43.05 17.70 -32.16
C ASP A 73 42.15 17.59 -33.42
N VAL A 74 41.29 16.56 -33.47
CA VAL A 74 40.44 16.22 -34.62
C VAL A 74 38.96 16.27 -34.24
N ALA A 75 38.05 16.19 -35.21
CA ALA A 75 36.61 16.08 -34.95
C ALA A 75 36.11 14.68 -35.37
N ASN A 76 35.01 14.20 -34.76
CA ASN A 76 34.49 12.86 -35.04
C ASN A 76 34.26 12.61 -36.54
N GLY A 77 34.79 11.51 -37.04
CA GLY A 77 34.62 10.98 -38.40
C GLY A 77 35.79 11.26 -39.36
N ASP A 78 36.82 12.00 -38.93
CA ASP A 78 37.91 12.43 -39.83
C ASP A 78 38.99 11.34 -40.03
N THR A 79 39.65 11.34 -41.20
CA THR A 79 40.74 10.41 -41.55
C THR A 79 42.11 11.10 -41.58
N ILE A 80 43.03 10.66 -40.73
CA ILE A 80 44.43 11.12 -40.72
C ILE A 80 45.28 10.13 -41.51
N VAL A 81 46.00 10.60 -42.54
CA VAL A 81 46.95 9.78 -43.31
C VAL A 81 48.37 10.31 -43.12
N LEU A 82 49.24 9.55 -42.46
CA LEU A 82 50.66 9.92 -42.37
C LEU A 82 51.41 9.32 -43.56
N ALA A 83 52.06 10.15 -44.39
CA ALA A 83 52.63 9.69 -45.67
C ALA A 83 54.11 10.05 -45.90
N GLY A 84 54.88 9.08 -46.40
CA GLY A 84 56.26 9.24 -46.90
C GLY A 84 57.38 8.87 -45.92
N ASP A 85 58.64 8.96 -46.37
CA ASP A 85 59.87 8.57 -45.65
C ASP A 85 60.27 9.48 -44.46
N ALA A 86 59.33 10.30 -43.96
CA ALA A 86 59.70 11.49 -43.24
C ALA A 86 59.79 11.30 -41.71
N ILE A 87 59.04 10.40 -41.08
CA ILE A 87 58.94 10.38 -39.61
C ILE A 87 59.94 9.36 -39.04
N ALA A 88 60.96 9.84 -38.32
CA ALA A 88 61.89 9.00 -37.57
C ALA A 88 61.54 9.07 -36.07
N ASN A 89 60.80 8.07 -35.58
CA ASN A 89 60.31 7.92 -34.21
C ASN A 89 59.41 9.07 -33.72
N GLY A 90 58.15 8.79 -33.36
CA GLY A 90 57.24 9.85 -32.93
C GLY A 90 56.11 9.42 -32.01
N ASP A 91 55.85 10.28 -31.01
CA ASP A 91 54.69 10.20 -30.13
C ASP A 91 53.53 11.01 -30.72
N PHE A 92 52.37 10.38 -30.89
CA PHE A 92 51.14 11.00 -31.36
C PHE A 92 50.16 11.11 -30.20
N VAL A 93 49.63 12.30 -29.98
CA VAL A 93 48.52 12.51 -29.03
C VAL A 93 47.32 12.94 -29.85
N LEU A 94 46.27 12.12 -29.83
CA LEU A 94 44.98 12.43 -30.41
C LEU A 94 44.04 12.82 -29.27
N SER A 95 43.35 13.95 -29.38
CA SER A 95 42.37 14.34 -28.37
C SER A 95 41.05 14.74 -29.01
N ASN A 96 39.97 14.17 -28.48
CA ASN A 96 38.56 14.33 -28.81
C ASN A 96 38.18 13.77 -30.21
N GLY A 97 37.34 12.74 -30.22
CA GLY A 97 36.48 12.32 -31.32
C GLY A 97 36.90 11.07 -32.10
N ASP A 98 35.90 10.33 -32.61
CA ASP A 98 36.11 9.12 -33.42
C ASP A 98 37.01 9.40 -34.63
N THR A 99 38.18 8.77 -34.69
CA THR A 99 39.22 9.11 -35.68
C THR A 99 39.70 7.87 -36.42
N THR A 100 39.94 7.98 -37.73
CA THR A 100 40.64 6.95 -38.49
C THR A 100 42.10 7.36 -38.73
N LEU A 101 43.06 6.61 -38.20
CA LEU A 101 44.49 6.83 -38.42
C LEU A 101 45.06 5.77 -39.36
N THR A 102 45.53 6.21 -40.53
CA THR A 102 46.26 5.37 -41.48
C THR A 102 47.69 5.86 -41.60
N ILE A 103 48.67 4.98 -41.36
CA ILE A 103 50.09 5.31 -41.56
C ILE A 103 50.58 4.59 -42.82
N ASN A 104 51.05 5.37 -43.80
CA ASN A 104 51.53 4.90 -45.09
C ASN A 104 52.98 5.36 -45.30
N THR A 105 53.94 4.55 -44.87
CA THR A 105 55.37 4.89 -45.00
C THR A 105 56.09 3.92 -45.92
N SER A 106 57.06 4.42 -46.68
CA SER A 106 58.04 3.60 -47.41
C SER A 106 59.31 3.32 -46.58
N SER A 107 59.23 3.57 -45.26
CA SER A 107 60.40 3.81 -44.40
C SER A 107 61.01 2.55 -43.74
N SER A 108 62.18 2.76 -43.16
CA SER A 108 63.10 1.76 -42.57
C SER A 108 62.48 0.98 -41.38
N PRO A 109 62.80 -0.32 -41.20
CA PRO A 109 62.30 -1.16 -40.09
C PRO A 109 62.75 -0.75 -38.68
N ALA A 110 63.37 0.42 -38.50
CA ALA A 110 63.82 0.94 -37.21
C ALA A 110 62.89 2.01 -36.58
N THR A 111 61.79 2.37 -37.26
CA THR A 111 60.93 3.49 -36.85
C THR A 111 59.83 3.07 -35.86
N THR A 112 59.80 3.64 -34.65
CA THR A 112 58.80 3.37 -33.62
C THR A 112 57.74 4.48 -33.52
N PHE A 113 56.48 4.10 -33.34
CA PHE A 113 55.36 5.00 -33.12
C PHE A 113 54.70 4.69 -31.78
N SER A 114 54.45 5.74 -31.00
CA SER A 114 53.62 5.67 -29.80
C SER A 114 52.42 6.57 -30.00
N ILE A 115 51.21 6.08 -29.77
CA ILE A 115 49.95 6.81 -29.95
C ILE A 115 49.24 6.80 -28.61
N GLN A 116 48.76 7.96 -28.19
CA GLN A 116 48.05 8.19 -26.93
C GLN A 116 46.71 8.83 -27.26
N LEU A 117 45.61 8.28 -26.74
CA LEU A 117 44.28 8.89 -26.80
C LEU A 117 44.02 9.71 -25.52
N GLY A 118 43.08 10.66 -25.58
CA GLY A 118 42.73 11.52 -24.45
C GLY A 118 41.30 11.28 -23.98
N ASP A 119 41.05 11.51 -22.69
CA ASP A 119 39.85 11.09 -21.97
C ASP A 119 38.53 11.61 -22.58
N MET A 120 37.72 10.74 -23.23
CA MET A 120 36.26 10.93 -23.43
C MET A 120 35.49 9.81 -24.20
N GLY A 121 35.94 8.55 -24.23
CA GLY A 121 35.17 7.45 -24.84
C GLY A 121 35.19 7.45 -26.38
N ASP A 122 36.35 7.73 -26.95
CA ASP A 122 36.59 7.91 -28.38
C ASP A 122 36.86 6.56 -29.11
N LEU A 123 36.44 6.44 -30.38
CA LEU A 123 36.80 5.30 -31.26
C LEU A 123 38.02 5.62 -32.16
N LEU A 124 39.09 4.84 -32.07
CA LEU A 124 40.23 4.89 -33.01
C LEU A 124 40.21 3.73 -34.01
N ASN A 125 40.03 4.01 -35.31
CA ASN A 125 40.26 3.04 -36.39
C ASN A 125 41.71 3.13 -36.89
N PHE A 126 42.55 2.16 -36.54
CA PHE A 126 43.97 2.17 -36.87
C PHE A 126 44.33 1.19 -38.00
N SER A 127 45.14 1.61 -38.98
CA SER A 127 45.75 0.68 -39.95
C SER A 127 47.10 1.17 -40.49
N LEU A 128 47.95 0.22 -40.92
CA LEU A 128 49.17 0.51 -41.68
C LEU A 128 48.98 0.09 -43.15
N ALA A 129 49.04 1.05 -44.06
CA ALA A 129 48.89 0.79 -45.48
C ALA A 129 50.25 0.72 -46.19
N ASN A 130 50.51 -0.38 -46.91
CA ASN A 130 51.55 -0.51 -47.94
C ASN A 130 53.03 -0.45 -47.49
N THR A 131 53.40 -1.15 -46.41
CA THR A 131 54.78 -1.26 -45.93
C THR A 131 55.37 -2.64 -46.24
N THR A 132 56.15 -2.78 -47.32
CA THR A 132 56.73 -4.09 -47.71
C THR A 132 57.75 -4.65 -46.69
N ASN A 133 58.28 -3.80 -45.79
CA ASN A 133 59.23 -4.18 -44.73
C ASN A 133 58.76 -3.82 -43.30
N GLY A 134 57.52 -3.34 -43.15
CA GLY A 134 56.93 -2.90 -41.88
C GLY A 134 57.58 -1.66 -41.23
N VAL A 135 56.89 -1.07 -40.26
CA VAL A 135 57.44 -0.03 -39.35
C VAL A 135 58.08 -0.68 -38.13
N GLY A 136 59.09 -0.07 -37.49
CA GLY A 136 59.82 -0.63 -36.35
C GLY A 136 58.93 -1.13 -35.20
N SER A 137 58.25 -0.30 -34.43
CA SER A 137 57.24 -0.80 -33.48
C SER A 137 56.09 0.17 -33.34
N VAL A 138 54.91 -0.32 -32.95
CA VAL A 138 53.75 0.53 -32.69
C VAL A 138 53.23 0.22 -31.30
N THR A 139 52.98 1.25 -30.51
CA THR A 139 52.31 1.18 -29.21
C THR A 139 51.14 2.15 -29.21
N ILE A 140 49.94 1.67 -28.90
CA ILE A 140 48.73 2.49 -28.70
C ILE A 140 48.33 2.36 -27.24
N ASP A 141 48.08 3.49 -26.59
CA ASP A 141 47.67 3.57 -25.20
C ASP A 141 46.43 4.47 -25.12
N ALA A 142 45.32 3.86 -24.73
CA ALA A 142 43.98 4.43 -24.70
C ALA A 142 43.25 4.07 -23.39
N GLN A 143 43.98 3.98 -22.28
CA GLN A 143 43.41 3.56 -20.98
C GLN A 143 42.60 4.65 -20.26
N ALA A 144 42.56 5.87 -20.78
CA ALA A 144 41.91 6.97 -20.09
C ALA A 144 40.49 7.21 -20.65
N GLY A 145 39.47 6.69 -19.95
CA GLY A 145 38.05 6.97 -20.20
C GLY A 145 37.42 6.20 -21.38
N GLU A 146 36.84 5.02 -21.13
CA GLU A 146 35.95 4.23 -22.01
C GLU A 146 36.28 4.17 -23.54
N ASP A 147 37.56 4.29 -23.92
CA ASP A 147 37.96 4.39 -25.34
C ASP A 147 37.94 3.02 -26.06
N THR A 148 37.59 3.02 -27.34
CA THR A 148 37.60 1.81 -28.20
C THR A 148 38.67 1.91 -29.31
N VAL A 149 39.46 0.85 -29.51
CA VAL A 149 40.42 0.77 -30.63
C VAL A 149 40.00 -0.33 -31.61
N GLN A 150 39.75 0.04 -32.87
CA GLN A 150 39.54 -0.90 -33.97
C GLN A 150 40.81 -1.03 -34.82
N VAL A 151 41.41 -2.23 -34.86
CA VAL A 151 42.65 -2.51 -35.59
C VAL A 151 42.37 -3.15 -36.96
N GLY A 152 42.90 -2.53 -38.01
CA GLY A 152 42.93 -3.03 -39.37
C GLY A 152 44.27 -3.66 -39.77
N ASN A 153 44.48 -3.82 -41.08
CA ASN A 153 45.72 -4.42 -41.61
C ASN A 153 46.96 -3.65 -41.14
N THR A 154 47.90 -4.36 -40.53
CA THR A 154 49.06 -3.79 -39.85
C THR A 154 50.27 -4.69 -40.03
N THR A 155 51.40 -4.17 -40.48
CA THR A 155 52.66 -4.94 -40.53
C THR A 155 53.80 -4.14 -39.91
N THR A 156 54.41 -4.67 -38.86
CA THR A 156 55.54 -4.08 -38.13
C THR A 156 56.79 -4.95 -38.28
N GLY A 157 57.95 -4.32 -38.49
CA GLY A 157 59.26 -4.94 -38.45
C GLY A 157 59.60 -5.48 -37.06
N GLY A 158 59.25 -4.76 -36.00
CA GLY A 158 59.32 -5.15 -34.59
C GLY A 158 57.93 -5.37 -33.99
N GLY A 159 57.65 -4.88 -32.78
CA GLY A 159 56.43 -5.22 -32.03
C GLY A 159 55.20 -4.33 -32.31
N PHE A 160 54.02 -4.86 -32.00
CA PHE A 160 52.76 -4.12 -31.97
C PHE A 160 52.12 -4.30 -30.60
N SER A 161 51.78 -3.23 -29.90
CA SER A 161 51.03 -3.28 -28.64
C SER A 161 49.89 -2.27 -28.63
N THR A 162 48.74 -2.66 -28.07
CA THR A 162 47.64 -1.74 -27.82
C THR A 162 46.97 -2.04 -26.50
N GLU A 163 46.64 -0.98 -25.78
CA GLU A 163 45.90 -1.02 -24.52
C GLU A 163 44.71 -0.06 -24.63
N ALA A 164 43.48 -0.52 -24.36
CA ALA A 164 42.23 0.25 -24.48
C ALA A 164 41.13 -0.37 -23.62
N GLU A 165 39.97 0.30 -23.45
CA GLU A 165 38.82 -0.32 -22.77
C GLU A 165 38.27 -1.47 -23.63
N PHE A 166 37.97 -1.19 -24.90
CA PHE A 166 37.50 -2.19 -25.87
C PHE A 166 38.41 -2.28 -27.10
N ILE A 167 38.72 -3.51 -27.53
CA ILE A 167 39.54 -3.75 -28.72
C ILE A 167 38.76 -4.58 -29.74
N THR A 168 38.60 -4.01 -30.93
CA THR A 168 37.94 -4.70 -32.06
C THR A 168 38.86 -4.80 -33.28
N PHE A 169 38.52 -5.67 -34.22
CA PHE A 169 39.26 -5.85 -35.47
C PHE A 169 38.38 -5.58 -36.68
N ALA A 170 38.94 -4.88 -37.67
CA ALA A 170 38.29 -4.71 -38.96
C ALA A 170 38.12 -6.07 -39.66
N ALA A 171 37.12 -6.18 -40.54
CA ALA A 171 36.85 -7.42 -41.26
C ALA A 171 38.09 -7.88 -42.07
N ASN A 172 38.53 -9.13 -41.83
CA ASN A 172 39.72 -9.74 -42.41
C ASN A 172 41.04 -9.02 -42.09
N ALA A 173 41.13 -8.33 -40.95
CA ALA A 173 42.36 -7.65 -40.52
C ALA A 173 43.53 -8.63 -40.37
N GLN A 174 44.68 -8.28 -40.94
CA GLN A 174 45.94 -9.01 -40.76
C GLN A 174 46.95 -8.15 -40.00
N VAL A 175 47.33 -8.58 -38.80
CA VAL A 175 48.34 -7.92 -37.96
C VAL A 175 49.58 -8.79 -37.90
N VAL A 176 50.70 -8.31 -38.43
CA VAL A 176 51.94 -9.08 -38.57
C VAL A 176 53.09 -8.33 -37.90
N ALA A 177 53.75 -8.96 -36.92
CA ALA A 177 54.99 -8.50 -36.32
C ALA A 177 56.14 -9.42 -36.74
N ILE A 178 57.17 -8.89 -37.40
CA ILE A 178 58.24 -9.70 -37.99
C ILE A 178 59.23 -10.16 -36.90
N THR A 179 59.82 -9.23 -36.13
CA THR A 179 60.82 -9.55 -35.11
C THR A 179 60.38 -9.29 -33.67
N GLY A 180 59.20 -8.72 -33.45
CA GLY A 180 58.70 -8.36 -32.11
C GLY A 180 57.44 -9.10 -31.71
N ASN A 181 56.93 -8.76 -30.52
CA ASN A 181 55.71 -9.35 -29.96
C ASN A 181 54.47 -8.59 -30.43
N ILE A 182 53.32 -9.26 -30.41
CA ILE A 182 52.01 -8.64 -30.55
C ILE A 182 51.33 -8.68 -29.18
N SER A 183 50.82 -7.57 -28.68
CA SER A 183 50.08 -7.50 -27.41
C SER A 183 48.79 -6.70 -27.57
N PHE A 184 47.70 -7.26 -27.09
CA PHE A 184 46.40 -6.58 -26.96
C PHE A 184 45.97 -6.70 -25.51
N THR A 185 45.65 -5.58 -24.87
CA THR A 185 45.17 -5.52 -23.48
C THR A 185 43.90 -4.69 -23.41
N ALA A 186 42.77 -5.34 -23.20
CA ALA A 186 41.48 -4.70 -22.93
C ALA A 186 41.23 -4.64 -21.42
N THR A 187 40.69 -3.54 -20.88
CA THR A 187 40.68 -3.25 -19.43
C THR A 187 39.30 -2.91 -18.83
N ASP A 188 38.18 -3.32 -19.45
CA ASP A 188 36.83 -3.02 -18.93
C ASP A 188 36.72 -3.33 -17.41
N THR A 189 36.13 -2.40 -16.65
CA THR A 189 35.93 -2.51 -15.20
C THR A 189 34.47 -2.31 -14.77
N LEU A 190 33.52 -2.15 -15.70
CA LEU A 190 32.13 -1.75 -15.39
C LEU A 190 31.03 -2.64 -16.01
N GLY A 191 31.37 -3.69 -16.76
CA GLY A 191 30.68 -5.00 -16.66
C GLY A 191 30.14 -5.68 -17.94
N ALA A 192 30.22 -7.02 -17.97
CA ALA A 192 29.47 -8.00 -18.79
C ALA A 192 29.43 -7.74 -20.31
N GLY A 193 30.51 -7.17 -20.86
CA GLY A 193 30.75 -6.97 -22.28
C GLY A 193 31.86 -7.89 -22.82
N GLN A 194 31.89 -8.10 -24.16
CA GLN A 194 32.99 -8.84 -24.78
C GLN A 194 34.13 -7.90 -25.18
N ASP A 195 35.23 -7.98 -24.45
CA ASP A 195 36.33 -7.01 -24.49
C ASP A 195 37.29 -7.18 -25.67
N LEU A 196 37.56 -8.43 -26.07
CA LEU A 196 38.50 -8.74 -27.15
C LEU A 196 38.00 -9.88 -28.04
N ILE A 197 37.51 -9.54 -29.24
CA ILE A 197 36.95 -10.51 -30.20
C ILE A 197 37.72 -10.54 -31.53
N LEU A 198 38.27 -11.70 -31.89
CA LEU A 198 38.80 -11.96 -33.23
C LEU A 198 37.74 -12.66 -34.09
N ASN A 199 37.18 -11.91 -35.03
CA ASN A 199 36.20 -12.43 -35.97
C ASN A 199 36.82 -13.31 -37.08
N SER A 200 35.97 -14.06 -37.78
CA SER A 200 36.39 -14.88 -38.92
C SER A 200 37.18 -14.07 -39.95
N GLY A 201 38.31 -14.60 -40.41
CA GLY A 201 39.21 -13.94 -41.36
C GLY A 201 40.26 -13.02 -40.72
N VAL A 202 40.16 -12.69 -39.43
CA VAL A 202 41.20 -11.94 -38.72
C VAL A 202 42.41 -12.84 -38.44
N SER A 203 43.62 -12.34 -38.72
CA SER A 203 44.87 -13.08 -38.49
C SER A 203 45.93 -12.26 -37.75
N LEU A 204 46.44 -12.77 -36.64
CA LEU A 204 47.59 -12.22 -35.92
C LEU A 204 48.81 -13.12 -36.15
N GLN A 205 49.96 -12.56 -36.52
CA GLN A 205 51.17 -13.33 -36.79
C GLN A 205 52.43 -12.64 -36.23
N ALA A 206 52.94 -13.15 -35.11
CA ALA A 206 54.26 -12.82 -34.58
C ALA A 206 55.30 -13.81 -35.12
N THR A 207 56.05 -13.41 -36.16
CA THR A 207 56.92 -14.32 -36.93
C THR A 207 58.14 -14.79 -36.12
N ALA A 208 58.67 -13.96 -35.21
CA ALA A 208 59.77 -14.35 -34.31
C ALA A 208 59.47 -14.12 -32.82
N GLY A 209 58.34 -13.48 -32.48
CA GLY A 209 57.98 -13.10 -31.11
C GLY A 209 56.86 -13.94 -30.50
N SER A 210 56.26 -13.41 -29.44
CA SER A 210 55.07 -13.94 -28.78
C SER A 210 53.81 -13.14 -29.16
N VAL A 211 52.64 -13.72 -28.91
CA VAL A 211 51.35 -12.99 -28.95
C VAL A 211 50.74 -13.01 -27.54
N SER A 212 50.28 -11.87 -27.03
CA SER A 212 49.54 -11.76 -25.78
C SER A 212 48.18 -11.13 -26.03
N LEU A 213 47.12 -11.77 -25.55
CA LEU A 213 45.72 -11.31 -25.61
C LEU A 213 45.20 -11.27 -24.17
N LEU A 214 45.07 -10.09 -23.59
CA LEU A 214 44.66 -9.88 -22.21
C LEU A 214 43.35 -9.08 -22.24
N ALA A 215 42.34 -9.50 -21.49
CA ALA A 215 41.07 -8.79 -21.36
C ALA A 215 40.63 -8.72 -19.90
N GLY A 216 39.88 -7.67 -19.55
CA GLY A 216 39.22 -7.51 -18.26
C GLY A 216 38.20 -8.62 -18.03
N ASP A 217 37.32 -8.89 -19.00
CA ASP A 217 36.32 -9.95 -18.96
C ASP A 217 36.61 -11.05 -20.02
N ASP A 218 36.05 -10.92 -21.24
CA ASP A 218 36.01 -11.98 -22.25
C ASP A 218 37.12 -11.90 -23.33
N VAL A 219 37.73 -13.04 -23.68
CA VAL A 219 38.53 -13.20 -24.92
C VAL A 219 37.93 -14.25 -25.84
N LYS A 220 37.52 -13.83 -27.06
CA LYS A 220 36.88 -14.73 -28.03
C LYS A 220 37.57 -14.77 -29.40
N LEU A 221 38.03 -15.95 -29.81
CA LEU A 221 38.55 -16.21 -31.16
C LEU A 221 37.49 -16.98 -31.96
N ASN A 222 36.74 -16.31 -32.82
CA ASN A 222 35.70 -16.95 -33.61
C ASN A 222 36.26 -17.90 -34.68
N ALA A 223 35.45 -18.87 -35.12
CA ALA A 223 35.83 -19.83 -36.15
C ALA A 223 36.30 -19.14 -37.45
N GLY A 224 37.46 -19.55 -37.95
CA GLY A 224 38.11 -18.96 -39.12
C GLY A 224 39.00 -17.75 -38.83
N SER A 225 39.16 -17.32 -37.57
CA SER A 225 40.27 -16.45 -37.15
C SER A 225 41.56 -17.27 -36.98
N SER A 226 42.73 -16.60 -36.98
CA SER A 226 44.02 -17.27 -36.72
C SER A 226 44.99 -16.44 -35.88
N VAL A 227 45.70 -17.09 -34.96
CA VAL A 227 46.76 -16.48 -34.15
C VAL A 227 48.00 -17.36 -34.24
N GLN A 228 49.10 -16.81 -34.73
CA GLN A 228 50.36 -17.50 -34.90
C GLN A 228 51.48 -16.76 -34.18
N ALA A 229 52.23 -17.48 -33.34
CA ALA A 229 53.46 -16.98 -32.74
C ALA A 229 54.57 -18.02 -32.92
N ASN A 230 55.81 -17.58 -33.09
CA ASN A 230 56.93 -18.53 -33.14
C ASN A 230 57.31 -19.05 -31.75
N THR A 231 57.07 -18.26 -30.70
CA THR A 231 57.38 -18.63 -29.31
C THR A 231 56.12 -18.97 -28.54
N THR A 232 55.62 -18.06 -27.71
CA THR A 232 54.48 -18.27 -26.81
C THR A 232 53.27 -17.48 -27.27
N ILE A 233 52.09 -18.05 -27.11
CA ILE A 233 50.82 -17.32 -27.11
C ILE A 233 50.31 -17.30 -25.68
N THR A 234 49.98 -16.13 -25.15
CA THR A 234 49.35 -15.95 -23.84
C THR A 234 47.96 -15.36 -24.03
N ILE A 235 46.96 -15.98 -23.42
CA ILE A 235 45.57 -15.51 -23.44
C ILE A 235 45.09 -15.42 -21.99
N GLN A 236 44.57 -14.27 -21.58
CA GLN A 236 44.07 -14.09 -20.22
C GLN A 236 42.74 -13.31 -20.24
N GLY A 237 41.72 -13.86 -19.61
CA GLY A 237 40.53 -13.13 -19.16
C GLY A 237 40.67 -12.82 -17.67
N ASP A 238 39.86 -11.90 -17.12
CA ASP A 238 39.96 -11.45 -15.73
C ASP A 238 41.29 -10.73 -15.42
N PHE A 239 41.85 -10.02 -16.42
CA PHE A 239 43.12 -9.31 -16.28
C PHE A 239 42.92 -7.98 -15.54
N GLY A 240 43.09 -8.00 -14.22
CA GLY A 240 43.14 -6.81 -13.39
C GLY A 240 41.85 -6.47 -12.65
N ASP A 241 40.78 -7.24 -12.88
CA ASP A 241 39.56 -7.20 -12.08
C ASP A 241 39.67 -8.14 -10.86
N GLN A 242 38.92 -7.83 -9.80
CA GLN A 242 38.77 -8.59 -8.56
C GLN A 242 37.29 -8.82 -8.24
N ASP A 243 36.38 -8.45 -9.14
CA ASP A 243 34.96 -8.64 -8.94
C ASP A 243 34.58 -10.12 -9.12
N ASN A 244 33.64 -10.59 -8.29
CA ASN A 244 33.10 -11.95 -8.36
C ASN A 244 31.85 -11.95 -9.27
N GLY A 245 31.87 -11.19 -10.36
CA GLY A 245 30.81 -11.13 -11.36
C GLY A 245 30.59 -12.48 -12.04
N THR A 246 29.38 -12.71 -12.56
CA THR A 246 29.06 -13.94 -13.28
C THR A 246 29.43 -13.83 -14.76
N GLY A 247 30.49 -14.52 -15.22
CA GLY A 247 30.55 -15.04 -16.58
C GLY A 247 31.59 -14.48 -17.55
N SER A 248 32.84 -14.33 -17.12
CA SER A 248 34.01 -14.27 -18.01
C SER A 248 34.17 -15.58 -18.79
N THR A 249 34.44 -15.48 -20.09
CA THR A 249 34.56 -16.60 -21.01
C THR A 249 35.73 -16.42 -21.98
N ILE A 250 36.69 -17.37 -21.93
CA ILE A 250 37.73 -17.49 -22.96
C ILE A 250 37.32 -18.54 -24.01
N GLU A 251 36.77 -18.12 -25.15
CA GLU A 251 36.29 -19.02 -26.21
C GLU A 251 37.20 -19.01 -27.46
N ILE A 252 37.97 -20.08 -27.71
CA ILE A 252 38.88 -20.18 -28.86
C ILE A 252 38.36 -21.17 -29.93
N ASN A 253 37.53 -20.69 -30.83
CA ASN A 253 37.07 -21.43 -32.01
C ASN A 253 37.95 -21.24 -33.26
N GLY A 254 38.95 -20.34 -33.19
CA GLY A 254 39.92 -20.04 -34.25
C GLY A 254 41.11 -21.02 -34.33
N THR A 255 42.03 -20.78 -35.27
CA THR A 255 43.28 -21.56 -35.42
C THR A 255 44.41 -20.91 -34.63
N VAL A 256 45.03 -21.64 -33.71
CA VAL A 256 46.16 -21.14 -32.92
C VAL A 256 47.41 -21.98 -33.21
N THR A 257 48.54 -21.33 -33.47
CA THR A 257 49.81 -22.02 -33.81
C THR A 257 50.98 -21.36 -33.08
N ALA A 258 51.56 -22.07 -32.11
CA ALA A 258 52.75 -21.62 -31.38
C ALA A 258 53.65 -22.75 -30.89
N THR A 259 54.83 -22.40 -30.37
CA THR A 259 55.68 -23.38 -29.66
C THR A 259 55.08 -23.68 -28.29
N SER A 260 54.61 -22.65 -27.58
CA SER A 260 53.81 -22.81 -26.37
C SER A 260 52.54 -21.95 -26.38
N LEU A 261 51.46 -22.46 -25.79
CA LEU A 261 50.22 -21.72 -25.54
C LEU A 261 49.95 -21.73 -24.03
N SER A 262 49.75 -20.55 -23.46
CA SER A 262 49.30 -20.31 -22.09
C SER A 262 47.93 -19.63 -22.14
N ALA A 263 46.93 -20.19 -21.45
CA ALA A 263 45.66 -19.52 -21.25
C ALA A 263 45.24 -19.56 -19.77
N THR A 264 44.76 -18.43 -19.26
CA THR A 264 44.35 -18.24 -17.86
C THR A 264 43.00 -17.52 -17.79
N GLY A 265 41.99 -18.19 -17.24
CA GLY A 265 40.69 -17.59 -16.91
C GLY A 265 40.60 -17.22 -15.43
N GLY A 266 39.54 -16.49 -15.09
CA GLY A 266 39.18 -16.07 -13.73
C GLY A 266 38.64 -17.22 -12.87
N ASN A 267 37.94 -16.90 -11.79
CA ASN A 267 37.36 -17.87 -10.86
C ASN A 267 35.89 -18.25 -11.20
N ASP A 268 35.46 -18.14 -12.46
CA ASP A 268 34.09 -18.44 -12.94
C ASP A 268 34.02 -19.43 -14.12
N SER A 269 32.80 -19.75 -14.59
CA SER A 269 32.47 -20.89 -15.48
C SER A 269 33.06 -20.75 -16.91
N ASP A 270 34.32 -21.12 -17.08
CA ASP A 270 35.05 -21.03 -18.35
C ASP A 270 34.75 -22.16 -19.35
N SER A 271 34.62 -21.83 -20.65
CA SER A 271 34.55 -22.81 -21.75
C SER A 271 35.73 -22.69 -22.72
N PHE A 272 36.72 -23.58 -22.58
CA PHE A 272 37.94 -23.58 -23.38
C PHE A 272 37.88 -24.59 -24.54
N THR A 273 38.05 -24.12 -25.80
CA THR A 273 38.15 -24.96 -27.01
C THR A 273 39.45 -24.63 -27.74
N VAL A 274 40.26 -25.59 -28.23
CA VAL A 274 41.48 -25.28 -29.03
C VAL A 274 41.62 -26.27 -30.19
N THR A 275 41.95 -25.76 -31.38
CA THR A 275 42.30 -26.59 -32.55
C THR A 275 43.78 -26.36 -32.94
N PRO A 276 44.74 -27.14 -32.42
CA PRO A 276 46.17 -26.88 -32.64
C PRO A 276 46.71 -27.52 -33.93
N SER A 277 47.74 -26.91 -34.52
CA SER A 277 48.55 -27.47 -35.61
C SER A 277 49.86 -28.08 -35.07
N ALA A 278 49.94 -29.40 -35.11
CA ALA A 278 51.08 -30.33 -35.16
C ALA A 278 52.32 -30.25 -34.23
N THR A 279 52.64 -29.19 -33.47
CA THR A 279 53.83 -29.25 -32.55
C THR A 279 53.74 -28.36 -31.30
N THR A 280 52.56 -27.94 -30.86
CA THR A 280 52.41 -26.99 -29.73
C THR A 280 52.34 -27.70 -28.37
N GLU A 281 53.15 -27.27 -27.40
CA GLU A 281 52.99 -27.60 -25.98
C GLU A 281 51.94 -26.63 -25.38
N ILE A 282 50.83 -27.16 -24.89
CA ILE A 282 49.70 -26.36 -24.38
C ILE A 282 49.69 -26.47 -22.85
N SER A 283 49.85 -25.34 -22.15
CA SER A 283 49.66 -25.19 -20.70
C SER A 283 48.44 -24.33 -20.40
N LEU A 284 47.48 -24.90 -19.68
CA LEU A 284 46.28 -24.17 -19.22
C LEU A 284 46.37 -24.02 -17.71
N THR A 285 46.07 -22.83 -17.21
CA THR A 285 46.14 -22.52 -15.78
C THR A 285 44.96 -21.64 -15.40
N GLY A 286 43.92 -22.23 -14.79
CA GLY A 286 42.76 -21.53 -14.22
C GLY A 286 42.37 -22.13 -12.87
N GLY A 287 41.77 -21.32 -11.99
CA GLY A 287 41.15 -21.78 -10.76
C GLY A 287 39.78 -22.38 -11.06
N LEU A 288 39.39 -23.47 -10.39
CA LEU A 288 38.01 -23.97 -10.53
C LEU A 288 37.05 -23.11 -9.67
N PRO A 289 35.93 -22.60 -10.23
CA PRO A 289 34.85 -21.97 -9.48
C PRO A 289 34.05 -22.99 -8.68
N GLY A 290 33.47 -22.54 -7.58
CA GLY A 290 32.47 -23.31 -6.83
C GLY A 290 31.10 -23.42 -7.55
N THR A 291 30.56 -24.64 -7.53
CA THR A 291 29.15 -25.01 -7.29
C THR A 291 28.02 -24.82 -8.31
N ALA A 292 28.22 -24.33 -9.55
CA ALA A 292 27.13 -24.31 -10.55
C ALA A 292 27.10 -25.54 -11.50
N PRO A 293 25.95 -26.19 -11.77
CA PRO A 293 25.85 -27.24 -12.79
C PRO A 293 25.87 -26.62 -14.20
N GLY A 294 26.94 -26.85 -14.97
CA GLY A 294 27.00 -26.39 -16.38
C GLY A 294 28.38 -26.38 -17.05
N ASP A 295 29.46 -26.49 -16.31
CA ASP A 295 30.82 -26.27 -16.83
C ASP A 295 31.29 -27.38 -17.80
N SER A 296 31.89 -26.99 -18.95
CA SER A 296 32.38 -27.92 -19.97
C SER A 296 33.70 -27.48 -20.60
N LEU A 297 34.76 -28.26 -20.40
CA LEU A 297 36.01 -28.22 -21.16
C LEU A 297 35.93 -29.16 -22.38
N ALA A 298 36.09 -28.65 -23.61
CA ALA A 298 36.00 -29.44 -24.84
C ALA A 298 37.24 -29.26 -25.75
N PHE A 299 37.95 -30.35 -26.06
CA PHE A 299 39.11 -30.32 -26.96
C PHE A 299 38.76 -30.90 -28.33
N ASN A 300 38.97 -30.14 -29.42
CA ASN A 300 38.83 -30.64 -30.79
C ASN A 300 40.19 -30.71 -31.48
N MET A 301 40.80 -31.90 -31.49
CA MET A 301 42.07 -32.11 -32.19
C MET A 301 41.81 -32.27 -33.69
N GLY A 302 41.80 -31.15 -34.41
CA GLY A 302 41.70 -31.09 -35.87
C GLY A 302 42.87 -31.79 -36.57
N GLY A 303 42.80 -33.12 -36.71
CA GLY A 303 43.61 -33.91 -37.65
C GLY A 303 45.11 -34.09 -37.36
N ALA A 304 45.69 -33.45 -36.34
CA ALA A 304 47.12 -33.60 -36.01
C ALA A 304 47.43 -34.94 -35.33
N ALA A 305 48.45 -35.65 -35.83
CA ALA A 305 49.00 -36.84 -35.20
C ALA A 305 50.03 -36.40 -34.14
N ASP A 306 49.82 -36.84 -32.90
CA ASP A 306 50.69 -36.70 -31.72
C ASP A 306 50.90 -35.26 -31.20
N ALA A 307 49.99 -34.79 -30.33
CA ALA A 307 50.21 -33.63 -29.46
C ALA A 307 50.13 -34.07 -27.98
N THR A 308 51.00 -33.50 -27.13
CA THR A 308 51.01 -33.75 -25.67
C THR A 308 50.38 -32.54 -24.99
N LEU A 309 49.31 -32.75 -24.20
CA LEU A 309 48.60 -31.70 -23.46
C LEU A 309 48.98 -31.81 -21.98
N GLN A 310 49.50 -30.74 -21.37
CA GLN A 310 49.81 -30.70 -19.95
C GLN A 310 48.92 -29.65 -19.26
N ILE A 311 47.96 -30.12 -18.44
CA ILE A 311 47.10 -29.25 -17.64
C ILE A 311 47.74 -29.15 -16.25
N THR A 312 47.91 -27.93 -15.73
CA THR A 312 48.50 -27.70 -14.40
C THR A 312 47.59 -26.75 -13.63
N PHE A 313 46.96 -27.26 -12.57
CA PHE A 313 46.06 -26.50 -11.71
C PHE A 313 46.86 -25.78 -10.62
N MET A 314 46.62 -24.48 -10.38
CA MET A 314 47.35 -23.74 -9.33
C MET A 314 46.67 -23.86 -7.97
N SER A 315 47.43 -24.44 -7.04
CA SER A 315 47.35 -24.41 -5.57
C SER A 315 45.99 -24.63 -4.89
N GLY A 316 45.81 -25.85 -4.38
CA GLY A 316 44.82 -26.19 -3.35
C GLY A 316 44.16 -27.54 -3.56
N ASP A 317 44.09 -27.99 -4.82
CA ASP A 317 43.44 -29.24 -5.23
C ASP A 317 44.50 -30.34 -5.44
N THR A 318 44.39 -31.47 -4.74
CA THR A 318 45.38 -32.57 -4.73
C THR A 318 45.32 -33.47 -5.98
N ARG A 319 44.92 -32.93 -7.14
CA ARG A 319 44.70 -33.70 -8.38
C ARG A 319 45.72 -33.35 -9.45
N ASP A 320 46.99 -33.67 -9.19
CA ASP A 320 48.02 -33.71 -10.23
C ASP A 320 47.83 -34.98 -11.09
N GLY A 321 47.58 -34.79 -12.39
CA GLY A 321 47.46 -35.88 -13.35
C GLY A 321 48.00 -35.50 -14.73
N ILE A 322 49.04 -36.20 -15.19
CA ILE A 322 49.50 -36.13 -16.58
C ILE A 322 48.63 -37.09 -17.40
N ALA A 323 47.86 -36.55 -18.36
CA ALA A 323 47.12 -37.36 -19.32
C ALA A 323 47.84 -37.36 -20.68
N THR A 324 48.32 -38.52 -21.12
CA THR A 324 48.91 -38.70 -22.46
C THR A 324 47.86 -39.33 -23.37
N PHE A 325 47.50 -38.67 -24.48
CA PHE A 325 46.45 -39.13 -25.39
C PHE A 325 47.02 -39.63 -26.72
N SER A 326 46.43 -40.70 -27.26
CA SER A 326 46.64 -41.17 -28.63
C SER A 326 45.28 -41.51 -29.25
N ASN A 327 44.99 -40.87 -30.39
CA ASN A 327 44.00 -41.23 -31.41
C ASN A 327 42.49 -41.05 -31.08
N ARG A 328 41.90 -40.00 -31.68
CA ARG A 328 40.47 -39.81 -32.05
C ARG A 328 39.40 -40.27 -31.04
N GLN A 329 39.22 -39.58 -29.91
CA GLN A 329 37.97 -39.66 -29.15
C GLN A 329 37.59 -38.27 -28.64
N ASN A 330 36.33 -37.85 -28.89
CA ASN A 330 35.69 -36.75 -28.17
C ASN A 330 35.43 -37.24 -26.74
N VAL A 331 35.90 -36.50 -25.74
CA VAL A 331 35.61 -36.78 -24.33
C VAL A 331 34.59 -35.77 -23.85
N SER A 332 33.44 -36.27 -23.39
CA SER A 332 32.46 -35.52 -22.64
C SER A 332 32.60 -35.92 -21.17
N PHE A 333 32.82 -34.96 -20.27
CA PHE A 333 32.76 -35.22 -18.83
C PHE A 333 31.30 -35.29 -18.42
N ASN A 334 30.73 -36.50 -18.39
CA ASN A 334 29.51 -36.71 -17.61
C ASN A 334 29.91 -36.72 -16.14
N THR A 335 29.34 -35.80 -15.37
CA THR A 335 29.28 -35.72 -13.89
C THR A 335 29.85 -36.95 -13.18
N MET A 336 31.11 -36.86 -12.75
CA MET A 336 31.69 -37.82 -11.81
C MET A 336 31.31 -37.38 -10.40
N GLU A 337 30.62 -38.25 -9.67
CA GLU A 337 30.33 -38.11 -8.24
C GLU A 337 31.54 -37.58 -7.47
N THR A 338 31.29 -36.60 -6.60
CA THR A 338 32.20 -36.19 -5.54
C THR A 338 32.69 -37.44 -4.80
N LEU A 339 34.01 -37.70 -4.82
CA LEU A 339 34.62 -38.52 -3.78
C LEU A 339 34.21 -37.89 -2.43
N PRO A 340 33.80 -38.68 -1.42
CA PRO A 340 33.23 -38.16 -0.20
C PRO A 340 34.32 -37.42 0.58
N GLY A 341 34.34 -36.09 0.42
CA GLY A 341 34.98 -35.19 1.36
C GLY A 341 34.32 -35.33 2.73
N ILE A 342 34.98 -34.81 3.75
CA ILE A 342 34.38 -34.74 5.07
C ILE A 342 33.26 -33.73 5.03
N ASP A 343 32.07 -34.08 5.47
CA ASP A 343 30.91 -33.18 5.57
C ASP A 343 30.20 -33.42 6.91
N LEU A 344 30.17 -32.38 7.73
CA LEU A 344 29.39 -32.31 8.96
C LEU A 344 28.25 -31.31 8.77
N SER A 345 27.04 -31.72 9.10
CA SER A 345 25.88 -30.82 9.05
C SER A 345 25.18 -30.73 10.40
N VAL A 346 24.74 -29.53 10.77
CA VAL A 346 23.97 -29.22 11.98
C VAL A 346 22.57 -28.78 11.57
N SER A 347 21.55 -29.27 12.29
CA SER A 347 20.20 -28.70 12.26
C SER A 347 19.72 -28.41 13.68
N ALA A 348 18.93 -27.36 13.85
CA ALA A 348 18.37 -26.94 15.13
C ALA A 348 16.88 -26.60 14.95
N ASN A 349 16.03 -27.17 15.80
CA ASN A 349 14.59 -26.95 15.81
C ASN A 349 14.11 -26.73 17.25
N ASP A 350 12.94 -26.13 17.40
CA ASP A 350 12.31 -25.84 18.68
C ASP A 350 10.83 -26.24 18.72
N ASN A 351 10.34 -26.54 19.92
CA ASN A 351 8.94 -26.83 20.16
C ASN A 351 8.58 -26.63 21.65
N PRO A 352 7.50 -25.90 21.98
CA PRO A 352 6.61 -25.17 21.07
C PRO A 352 7.21 -23.83 20.59
N ASP A 353 6.82 -23.39 19.38
CA ASP A 353 7.03 -22.03 18.86
C ASP A 353 5.67 -21.47 18.36
N PRO A 354 5.11 -20.41 18.98
CA PRO A 354 5.67 -19.65 20.10
C PRO A 354 5.71 -20.44 21.43
N ALA A 355 6.75 -20.20 22.22
CA ALA A 355 6.81 -20.61 23.61
C ALA A 355 6.09 -19.61 24.52
N VAL A 356 5.61 -20.06 25.68
CA VAL A 356 4.98 -19.19 26.69
C VAL A 356 5.99 -18.87 27.78
N ALA A 357 6.07 -17.62 28.23
CA ALA A 357 6.91 -17.25 29.38
C ALA A 357 6.53 -18.08 30.62
N GLY A 358 7.51 -18.72 31.26
CA GLY A 358 7.31 -19.70 32.35
C GLY A 358 6.94 -21.12 31.89
N GLY A 359 6.73 -21.34 30.59
CA GLY A 359 6.42 -22.62 29.98
C GLY A 359 7.68 -23.44 29.62
N SER A 360 7.49 -24.74 29.39
CA SER A 360 8.56 -25.63 28.92
C SER A 360 8.87 -25.38 27.44
N LEU A 361 10.16 -25.35 27.10
CA LEU A 361 10.65 -25.30 25.72
C LEU A 361 11.60 -26.49 25.49
N THR A 362 11.43 -27.17 24.37
CA THR A 362 12.31 -28.24 23.91
C THR A 362 13.05 -27.81 22.67
N LEU A 363 14.38 -27.83 22.70
CA LEU A 363 15.24 -27.62 21.55
C LEU A 363 15.76 -28.99 21.07
N THR A 364 15.81 -29.21 19.77
CA THR A 364 16.34 -30.43 19.15
C THR A 364 17.47 -30.05 18.20
N VAL A 365 18.68 -30.49 18.51
CA VAL A 365 19.88 -30.24 17.69
C VAL A 365 20.37 -31.56 17.14
N THR A 366 20.56 -31.66 15.83
CA THR A 366 21.13 -32.86 15.19
C THR A 366 22.43 -32.51 14.51
N VAL A 367 23.50 -33.25 14.82
CA VAL A 367 24.80 -33.18 14.15
C VAL A 367 24.99 -34.48 13.38
N ALA A 368 25.17 -34.39 12.07
CA ALA A 368 25.37 -35.54 11.20
C ALA A 368 26.75 -35.52 10.56
N ASN A 369 27.32 -36.71 10.39
CA ASN A 369 28.52 -36.94 9.60
C ASN A 369 28.10 -37.57 8.27
N ASN A 370 28.02 -36.75 7.23
CA ASN A 370 27.62 -37.16 5.88
C ASN A 370 28.79 -37.76 5.08
N SER A 371 29.98 -37.83 5.70
CA SER A 371 31.17 -38.43 5.11
C SER A 371 31.06 -39.96 4.99
N ALA A 372 31.79 -40.56 4.04
CA ALA A 372 31.85 -42.01 3.86
C ALA A 372 32.76 -42.75 4.86
N PHE A 373 33.33 -42.03 5.84
CA PHE A 373 34.15 -42.60 6.91
C PHE A 373 33.79 -41.97 8.26
N GLY A 374 34.09 -42.70 9.34
CA GLY A 374 33.85 -42.22 10.70
C GLY A 374 34.88 -41.19 11.13
N ILE A 375 34.44 -40.21 11.93
CA ILE A 375 35.26 -39.12 12.45
C ILE A 375 35.20 -39.16 13.96
N SER A 376 36.37 -39.21 14.61
CA SER A 376 36.50 -39.17 16.07
C SER A 376 37.13 -37.86 16.48
N GLY A 377 36.54 -37.19 17.48
CA GLY A 377 37.02 -35.90 17.98
C GLY A 377 36.21 -34.70 17.50
N ILE A 378 34.99 -34.89 16.98
CA ILE A 378 34.10 -33.78 16.60
C ILE A 378 33.73 -33.03 17.88
N THR A 379 33.91 -31.70 17.89
CA THR A 379 33.49 -30.87 19.03
C THR A 379 32.13 -30.27 18.73
N VAL A 380 31.14 -30.52 19.58
CA VAL A 380 29.80 -29.93 19.49
C VAL A 380 29.65 -28.89 20.60
N THR A 381 29.32 -27.66 20.21
CA THR A 381 29.09 -26.54 21.14
C THR A 381 27.71 -25.95 20.93
N ASP A 382 26.95 -25.84 22.02
CA ASP A 382 25.66 -25.13 22.07
C ASP A 382 25.54 -24.35 23.39
N ASN A 383 25.56 -23.02 23.28
CA ASN A 383 25.45 -22.12 24.40
C ASN A 383 24.02 -21.60 24.50
N PHE A 384 23.27 -22.09 25.50
CA PHE A 384 21.87 -21.72 25.64
C PHE A 384 21.67 -20.23 25.96
N PRO A 385 20.67 -19.57 25.33
CA PRO A 385 20.45 -18.14 25.48
C PRO A 385 19.98 -17.76 26.89
N VAL A 386 20.28 -16.52 27.28
CA VAL A 386 19.69 -15.92 28.49
C VAL A 386 18.17 -15.87 28.33
N GLY A 387 17.44 -16.36 29.35
CA GLY A 387 15.99 -16.54 29.28
C GLY A 387 15.54 -17.99 29.05
N PHE A 388 16.44 -18.91 28.64
CA PHE A 388 16.18 -20.35 28.69
C PHE A 388 16.86 -20.95 29.94
N THR A 389 16.05 -21.36 30.92
CA THR A 389 16.51 -21.73 32.26
C THR A 389 16.47 -23.24 32.49
N SER A 390 17.39 -23.72 33.32
CA SER A 390 17.53 -25.14 33.69
C SER A 390 17.60 -26.11 32.50
N PRO A 391 18.43 -25.87 31.46
CA PRO A 391 18.55 -26.78 30.32
C PRO A 391 19.12 -28.13 30.76
N ASN A 392 18.43 -29.21 30.41
CA ASN A 392 18.87 -30.60 30.56
C ASN A 392 18.76 -31.28 29.20
N TRP A 393 19.79 -32.00 28.78
CA TRP A 393 19.85 -32.61 27.45
C TRP A 393 20.16 -34.10 27.51
N THR A 394 19.59 -34.83 26.55
CA THR A 394 19.93 -36.23 26.25
C THR A 394 20.41 -36.33 24.82
N ALA A 395 21.36 -37.22 24.54
CA ALA A 395 21.95 -37.41 23.22
C ALA A 395 21.66 -38.83 22.72
N ASN A 396 21.09 -38.94 21.52
CA ASN A 396 20.83 -40.21 20.86
C ASN A 396 21.75 -40.35 19.64
N PHE A 397 22.65 -41.33 19.68
CA PHE A 397 23.62 -41.58 18.61
C PHE A 397 23.08 -42.62 17.63
N ALA A 398 23.10 -42.28 16.34
CA ALA A 398 22.75 -43.17 15.23
C ALA A 398 24.01 -43.58 14.44
N GLY A 399 24.02 -44.81 13.95
CA GLY A 399 25.15 -45.42 13.24
C GLY A 399 26.06 -46.25 14.16
N ALA A 400 26.36 -47.48 13.75
CA ALA A 400 27.21 -48.39 14.53
C ALA A 400 28.64 -47.83 14.60
N GLY A 401 29.07 -47.45 15.81
CA GLY A 401 30.38 -46.82 16.05
C GLY A 401 30.31 -45.33 16.43
N SER A 402 29.13 -44.70 16.33
CA SER A 402 28.90 -43.36 16.88
C SER A 402 28.81 -43.42 18.41
N THR A 403 29.59 -42.58 19.11
CA THR A 403 29.69 -42.59 20.59
C THR A 403 29.95 -41.19 21.15
N GLY A 404 29.51 -40.95 22.38
CA GLY A 404 29.74 -39.73 23.13
C GLY A 404 28.96 -39.75 24.46
N THR A 405 28.91 -38.60 25.13
CA THR A 405 28.15 -38.43 26.38
C THR A 405 26.64 -38.51 26.10
N ALA A 406 25.92 -39.40 26.79
CA ALA A 406 24.50 -39.67 26.52
C ALA A 406 23.52 -38.68 27.16
N SER A 407 23.96 -37.90 28.15
CA SER A 407 23.15 -36.84 28.78
C SER A 407 23.99 -35.86 29.60
N GLY A 408 23.44 -34.67 29.85
CA GLY A 408 24.07 -33.64 30.67
C GLY A 408 23.10 -32.50 31.02
N SER A 409 23.62 -31.48 31.70
CA SER A 409 22.89 -30.26 32.06
C SER A 409 23.76 -29.02 31.81
N GLY A 410 23.10 -27.87 31.58
CA GLY A 410 23.82 -26.67 31.11
C GLY A 410 24.22 -26.79 29.63
N ASN A 411 25.05 -25.85 29.17
CA ASN A 411 25.54 -25.77 27.79
C ASN A 411 26.17 -27.09 27.31
N ILE A 412 26.04 -27.38 26.02
CA ILE A 412 26.71 -28.51 25.38
C ILE A 412 28.10 -28.05 24.97
N SER A 413 29.13 -28.80 25.37
CA SER A 413 30.52 -28.59 24.97
C SER A 413 31.24 -29.94 25.01
N GLU A 414 30.87 -30.83 24.10
CA GLU A 414 31.25 -32.23 24.12
C GLU A 414 32.16 -32.58 22.93
N THR A 415 32.98 -33.61 23.11
CA THR A 415 33.74 -34.23 22.02
C THR A 415 33.17 -35.61 21.73
N ILE A 416 32.73 -35.83 20.48
CA ILE A 416 32.03 -37.05 20.07
C ILE A 416 32.75 -37.78 18.93
N THR A 417 32.31 -39.01 18.68
CA THR A 417 32.68 -39.79 17.50
C THR A 417 31.41 -40.12 16.73
N LEU A 418 31.39 -39.87 15.41
CA LEU A 418 30.29 -40.26 14.53
C LEU A 418 30.81 -41.22 13.47
N ALA A 419 30.12 -42.35 13.27
CA ALA A 419 30.41 -43.28 12.18
C ALA A 419 30.11 -42.64 10.80
N ALA A 420 30.51 -43.31 9.71
CA ALA A 420 30.13 -42.89 8.35
C ALA A 420 28.60 -42.86 8.21
N GLY A 421 28.03 -41.74 7.76
CA GLY A 421 26.58 -41.52 7.72
C GLY A 421 25.89 -41.52 9.10
N GLY A 422 26.68 -41.48 10.19
CA GLY A 422 26.18 -41.46 11.56
C GLY A 422 25.76 -40.07 12.01
N SER A 423 24.93 -39.99 13.03
CA SER A 423 24.50 -38.70 13.60
C SER A 423 24.32 -38.78 15.12
N VAL A 424 24.24 -37.63 15.76
CA VAL A 424 23.74 -37.48 17.13
C VAL A 424 22.60 -36.47 17.14
N THR A 425 21.52 -36.82 17.82
CA THR A 425 20.42 -35.89 18.10
C THR A 425 20.39 -35.59 19.59
N TYR A 426 20.61 -34.32 19.93
CA TYR A 426 20.41 -33.77 21.27
C TYR A 426 18.96 -33.32 21.42
N THR A 427 18.29 -33.82 22.46
CA THR A 427 16.99 -33.33 22.90
C THR A 427 17.19 -32.57 24.19
N ILE A 428 17.03 -31.25 24.12
CA ILE A 428 17.27 -30.31 25.22
C ILE A 428 15.92 -29.82 25.75
N THR A 429 15.69 -29.98 27.05
CA THR A 429 14.48 -29.52 27.73
C THR A 429 14.82 -28.49 28.80
N GLY A 430 14.04 -27.42 28.86
CA GLY A 430 14.19 -26.35 29.85
C GLY A 430 12.92 -25.51 29.96
N VAL A 431 13.01 -24.37 30.63
CA VAL A 431 11.86 -23.48 30.89
C VAL A 431 12.21 -22.05 30.45
N VAL A 432 11.31 -21.40 29.71
CA VAL A 432 11.44 -19.98 29.40
C VAL A 432 11.22 -19.16 30.67
N ASP A 433 12.10 -18.21 30.97
CA ASP A 433 11.95 -17.35 32.14
C ASP A 433 10.57 -16.64 32.14
N THR A 434 9.90 -16.64 33.29
CA THR A 434 8.59 -16.01 33.50
C THR A 434 8.54 -14.53 33.13
N GLY A 435 9.67 -13.82 33.16
CA GLY A 435 9.77 -12.40 32.78
C GLY A 435 10.28 -12.16 31.36
N PHE A 436 10.58 -13.20 30.58
CA PHE A 436 11.15 -13.04 29.25
C PHE A 436 10.10 -12.60 28.23
N SER A 437 10.46 -11.63 27.39
CA SER A 437 9.68 -11.16 26.25
C SER A 437 10.60 -11.02 25.04
N GLY A 438 10.13 -11.41 23.85
CA GLY A 438 10.91 -11.32 22.61
C GLY A 438 11.22 -12.71 22.04
N THR A 439 12.37 -12.85 21.38
CA THR A 439 12.80 -14.09 20.72
C THR A 439 14.00 -14.69 21.45
N LEU A 440 13.96 -16.00 21.71
CA LEU A 440 15.10 -16.78 22.18
C LEU A 440 15.82 -17.40 20.97
N THR A 441 17.06 -16.99 20.72
CA THR A 441 17.91 -17.57 19.66
C THR A 441 18.89 -18.57 20.27
N ASN A 442 18.75 -19.85 19.91
CA ASN A 442 19.71 -20.90 20.25
C ASN A 442 20.60 -21.22 19.05
N THR A 443 21.92 -21.32 19.22
CA THR A 443 22.85 -21.63 18.11
C THR A 443 23.79 -22.76 18.48
N ALA A 444 23.70 -23.84 17.73
CA ALA A 444 24.60 -24.97 17.83
C ALA A 444 25.65 -24.95 16.72
N THR A 445 26.84 -25.44 17.04
CA THR A 445 27.98 -25.55 16.12
C THR A 445 28.66 -26.90 16.28
N ALA A 446 29.16 -27.44 15.18
CA ALA A 446 30.04 -28.60 15.17
C ALA A 446 31.36 -28.24 14.49
N SER A 447 32.47 -28.73 15.02
CA SER A 447 33.80 -28.51 14.43
C SER A 447 34.61 -29.79 14.39
N LEU A 448 35.34 -29.99 13.31
CA LEU A 448 36.23 -31.12 13.13
C LEU A 448 37.48 -31.05 14.03
N PRO A 449 38.08 -32.20 14.37
CA PRO A 449 39.39 -32.24 15.04
C PRO A 449 40.53 -31.87 14.07
N ASN A 450 41.67 -31.48 14.64
CA ASN A 450 42.88 -31.13 13.87
C ASN A 450 43.25 -32.23 12.86
N GLY A 451 43.51 -31.84 11.61
CA GLY A 451 43.88 -32.75 10.53
C GLY A 451 42.73 -33.18 9.62
N PHE A 452 41.51 -32.71 9.92
CA PHE A 452 40.34 -32.86 9.05
C PHE A 452 39.85 -31.48 8.60
N THR A 453 39.29 -31.40 7.39
CA THR A 453 38.75 -30.16 6.83
C THR A 453 37.41 -30.47 6.18
N ASP A 454 36.39 -29.70 6.57
CA ASP A 454 35.08 -29.72 5.94
C ASP A 454 35.08 -28.73 4.78
N PRO A 455 34.89 -29.16 3.53
CA PRO A 455 34.75 -28.25 2.40
C PRO A 455 33.48 -27.40 2.46
N ASP A 456 32.43 -27.82 3.18
CA ASP A 456 31.21 -27.04 3.40
C ASP A 456 31.12 -26.62 4.87
N THR A 457 31.71 -25.47 5.22
CA THR A 457 31.59 -24.95 6.58
C THR A 457 30.25 -24.26 6.86
N ASN A 458 29.37 -24.08 5.85
CA ASN A 458 28.15 -23.28 6.01
C ASN A 458 27.03 -24.05 6.70
N ASN A 459 27.03 -25.38 6.59
CA ASN A 459 26.07 -26.26 7.26
C ASN A 459 26.55 -26.72 8.65
N ASN A 460 27.73 -26.29 9.11
CA ASN A 460 28.34 -26.67 10.37
C ASN A 460 27.81 -25.90 11.59
N SER A 461 26.87 -24.99 11.36
CA SER A 461 26.15 -24.26 12.41
C SER A 461 24.68 -24.12 12.03
N ALA A 462 23.81 -24.20 13.04
CA ALA A 462 22.39 -23.93 12.87
C ALA A 462 21.86 -23.17 14.08
N SER A 463 20.96 -22.24 13.80
CA SER A 463 20.22 -21.48 14.82
C SER A 463 18.74 -21.82 14.77
N SER A 464 18.08 -21.77 15.92
CA SER A 464 16.63 -21.86 16.06
C SER A 464 16.17 -20.65 16.88
N ASP A 465 15.20 -19.92 16.32
CA ASP A 465 14.61 -18.71 16.90
C ASP A 465 13.21 -19.03 17.42
N THR A 466 13.05 -19.07 18.74
CA THR A 466 11.76 -19.29 19.39
C THR A 466 11.12 -17.97 19.78
N THR A 467 9.92 -17.68 19.28
CA THR A 467 9.16 -16.51 19.72
C THR A 467 8.51 -16.75 21.09
N VAL A 468 8.51 -15.75 21.99
CA VAL A 468 7.96 -15.89 23.35
C VAL A 468 6.72 -15.03 23.54
N ALA A 469 5.59 -15.70 23.77
CA ALA A 469 4.33 -15.08 24.18
C ALA A 469 4.37 -14.77 25.69
N PHE A 470 4.19 -13.50 26.06
CA PHE A 470 4.32 -13.01 27.43
C PHE A 470 3.10 -12.18 27.87
N GLY A 471 2.86 -12.11 29.19
CA GLY A 471 1.81 -11.28 29.79
C GLY A 471 0.39 -11.85 29.67
N SER A 472 -0.54 -11.20 30.37
CA SER A 472 -1.98 -11.47 30.25
C SER A 472 -2.65 -10.29 29.56
N ASP A 473 -3.40 -10.53 28.49
CA ASP A 473 -4.11 -9.50 27.72
C ASP A 473 -5.58 -9.52 28.14
N LEU A 474 -5.99 -8.56 28.97
CA LEU A 474 -7.33 -8.47 29.54
C LEU A 474 -8.19 -7.47 28.76
N ALA A 475 -9.23 -7.96 28.10
CA ALA A 475 -10.21 -7.13 27.41
C ALA A 475 -11.50 -6.95 28.24
N VAL A 476 -12.02 -5.73 28.28
CA VAL A 476 -13.31 -5.38 28.88
C VAL A 476 -14.31 -5.08 27.77
N SER A 477 -15.53 -5.58 27.92
CA SER A 477 -16.69 -5.09 27.17
C SER A 477 -17.82 -4.72 28.13
N VAL A 478 -18.59 -3.69 27.77
CA VAL A 478 -19.79 -3.26 28.49
C VAL A 478 -20.90 -3.20 27.46
N VAL A 479 -22.01 -3.88 27.72
CA VAL A 479 -23.21 -3.83 26.88
C VAL A 479 -24.42 -3.53 27.74
N ASP A 480 -25.42 -2.88 27.16
CA ASP A 480 -26.64 -2.47 27.82
C ASP A 480 -27.90 -3.00 27.13
N SER A 481 -28.96 -3.15 27.92
CA SER A 481 -30.27 -3.55 27.41
C SER A 481 -31.39 -3.18 28.39
N PRO A 482 -32.54 -2.65 27.91
CA PRO A 482 -32.78 -2.18 26.54
C PRO A 482 -32.06 -0.84 26.24
N ASP A 483 -31.83 -0.56 24.96
CA ASP A 483 -31.37 0.74 24.44
C ASP A 483 -32.16 1.09 23.17
N PRO A 484 -32.95 2.17 23.14
CA PRO A 484 -33.19 3.10 24.25
C PRO A 484 -34.03 2.50 25.39
N VAL A 485 -33.89 3.09 26.58
CA VAL A 485 -34.70 2.78 27.77
C VAL A 485 -35.63 3.95 28.10
N LEU A 486 -36.83 3.65 28.60
CA LEU A 486 -37.73 4.69 29.08
C LEU A 486 -37.23 5.31 30.40
N VAL A 487 -37.51 6.59 30.64
CA VAL A 487 -37.36 7.19 31.97
C VAL A 487 -38.17 6.39 32.99
N ASN A 488 -37.53 6.05 34.12
CA ASN A 488 -37.97 5.13 35.16
C ASN A 488 -38.07 3.64 34.72
N GLY A 489 -37.57 3.32 33.53
CA GLY A 489 -37.45 1.95 33.02
C GLY A 489 -36.28 1.20 33.66
N GLN A 490 -36.38 -0.14 33.66
CA GLN A 490 -35.27 -1.00 34.08
C GLN A 490 -34.20 -1.05 32.98
N LEU A 491 -32.94 -0.88 33.38
CA LEU A 491 -31.77 -0.94 32.51
C LEU A 491 -30.77 -1.94 33.10
N THR A 492 -30.21 -2.79 32.25
CA THR A 492 -29.21 -3.79 32.61
C THR A 492 -27.90 -3.52 31.88
N TYR A 493 -26.80 -3.37 32.62
CA TYR A 493 -25.45 -3.40 32.08
C TYR A 493 -24.84 -4.79 32.30
N THR A 494 -24.19 -5.35 31.29
CA THR A 494 -23.39 -6.56 31.39
C THR A 494 -21.95 -6.23 31.05
N VAL A 495 -21.08 -6.31 32.06
CA VAL A 495 -19.64 -6.15 31.92
C VAL A 495 -19.03 -7.53 31.73
N THR A 496 -18.20 -7.72 30.71
CA THR A 496 -17.43 -8.95 30.49
C THR A 496 -15.94 -8.63 30.51
N ILE A 497 -15.16 -9.43 31.23
CA ILE A 497 -13.70 -9.39 31.25
C ILE A 497 -13.19 -10.70 30.68
N THR A 498 -12.33 -10.65 29.68
CA THR A 498 -11.74 -11.81 29.00
C THR A 498 -10.24 -11.73 29.04
N ASN A 499 -9.55 -12.83 29.36
CA ASN A 499 -8.10 -12.93 29.21
C ASN A 499 -7.76 -13.53 27.84
N ASN A 500 -7.44 -12.70 26.86
CA ASN A 500 -6.98 -13.11 25.53
C ASN A 500 -5.48 -13.49 25.51
N GLY A 501 -4.76 -13.23 26.61
CA GLY A 501 -3.33 -13.52 26.70
C GLY A 501 -3.03 -14.99 27.02
N PRO A 502 -1.79 -15.44 26.75
CA PRO A 502 -1.36 -16.82 26.97
C PRO A 502 -1.11 -17.13 28.47
N VAL A 503 -0.93 -16.11 29.31
CA VAL A 503 -0.67 -16.26 30.75
C VAL A 503 -1.94 -16.03 31.55
N THR A 504 -2.17 -16.83 32.59
CA THR A 504 -3.24 -16.62 33.57
C THR A 504 -3.08 -15.26 34.25
N ALA A 505 -4.07 -14.37 34.08
CA ALA A 505 -4.14 -13.11 34.80
C ALA A 505 -4.49 -13.35 36.28
N THR A 506 -3.89 -12.61 37.20
CA THR A 506 -4.19 -12.67 38.63
C THR A 506 -4.34 -11.27 39.21
N GLY A 507 -4.95 -11.17 40.38
CA GLY A 507 -5.14 -9.90 41.08
C GLY A 507 -5.97 -8.89 40.29
N ILE A 508 -6.90 -9.36 39.46
CA ILE A 508 -7.75 -8.50 38.63
C ILE A 508 -8.75 -7.76 39.52
N VAL A 509 -8.70 -6.43 39.46
CA VAL A 509 -9.63 -5.55 40.16
C VAL A 509 -10.15 -4.49 39.19
N GLY A 510 -11.47 -4.36 39.13
CA GLY A 510 -12.15 -3.33 38.35
C GLY A 510 -13.00 -2.39 39.21
N ALA A 511 -13.22 -1.19 38.69
CA ALA A 511 -14.11 -0.22 39.30
C ALA A 511 -15.12 0.33 38.27
N ASN A 512 -16.36 0.50 38.72
CA ASN A 512 -17.44 1.11 37.96
C ASN A 512 -18.11 2.18 38.81
N THR A 513 -18.05 3.42 38.35
CA THR A 513 -18.81 4.51 38.97
C THR A 513 -20.12 4.68 38.23
N LEU A 514 -21.22 4.28 38.87
CA LEU A 514 -22.55 4.39 38.28
C LEU A 514 -22.96 5.86 38.15
N PRO A 515 -23.49 6.28 36.98
CA PRO A 515 -23.98 7.64 36.76
C PRO A 515 -25.09 8.03 37.72
N GLY A 516 -25.19 9.33 38.05
CA GLY A 516 -26.23 9.84 38.95
C GLY A 516 -27.67 9.68 38.42
N SER A 517 -27.83 9.54 37.11
CA SER A 517 -29.09 9.25 36.42
C SER A 517 -29.46 7.76 36.44
N PHE A 518 -28.64 6.88 37.03
CA PHE A 518 -28.91 5.45 37.19
C PHE A 518 -29.00 5.06 38.67
N THR A 519 -30.13 4.50 39.08
CA THR A 519 -30.31 3.96 40.44
C THR A 519 -30.11 2.46 40.45
N LEU A 520 -29.06 1.99 41.12
CA LEU A 520 -28.76 0.56 41.28
C LEU A 520 -29.89 -0.16 42.05
N GLN A 521 -30.39 -1.27 41.49
CA GLN A 521 -31.28 -2.19 42.20
C GLN A 521 -30.49 -3.38 42.76
N PHE A 522 -29.73 -4.07 41.92
CA PHE A 522 -28.83 -5.15 42.33
C PHE A 522 -27.72 -5.37 41.30
N ALA A 523 -26.65 -6.06 41.72
CA ALA A 523 -25.61 -6.54 40.82
C ALA A 523 -25.26 -8.00 41.15
N GLN A 524 -24.85 -8.77 40.15
CA GLN A 524 -24.43 -10.17 40.30
C GLN A 524 -23.20 -10.47 39.43
N GLN A 525 -22.21 -11.13 40.01
CA GLN A 525 -20.99 -11.54 39.35
C GLN A 525 -20.94 -13.06 39.13
N SER A 526 -20.32 -13.51 38.04
CA SER A 526 -20.05 -14.94 37.79
C SER A 526 -18.75 -15.44 38.40
N HIS A 527 -17.83 -14.52 38.73
CA HIS A 527 -16.53 -14.85 39.31
C HIS A 527 -16.09 -13.82 40.37
N GLY A 528 -15.32 -14.28 41.36
CA GLY A 528 -14.81 -13.43 42.43
C GLY A 528 -15.91 -12.83 43.32
N SER A 529 -15.63 -11.62 43.83
CA SER A 529 -16.52 -10.89 44.72
C SER A 529 -16.52 -9.40 44.39
N PHE A 530 -17.62 -8.71 44.66
CA PHE A 530 -17.70 -7.26 44.52
C PHE A 530 -18.15 -6.61 45.83
N VAL A 531 -17.85 -5.33 45.97
CA VAL A 531 -18.38 -4.46 47.02
C VAL A 531 -18.99 -3.21 46.40
N THR A 532 -20.07 -2.73 46.99
CA THR A 532 -20.73 -1.48 46.62
C THR A 532 -20.49 -0.44 47.71
N ASN A 533 -19.95 0.72 47.33
CA ASN A 533 -19.78 1.87 48.23
C ASN A 533 -20.39 3.11 47.57
N GLY A 534 -21.59 3.49 48.00
CA GLY A 534 -22.37 4.52 47.31
C GLY A 534 -22.72 4.08 45.88
N ASN A 535 -22.34 4.88 44.89
CA ASN A 535 -22.53 4.60 43.47
C ASN A 535 -21.32 3.90 42.81
N VAL A 536 -20.30 3.50 43.57
CA VAL A 536 -19.13 2.81 43.03
C VAL A 536 -19.22 1.31 43.32
N ILE A 537 -19.15 0.49 42.27
CA ILE A 537 -18.95 -0.96 42.35
C ILE A 537 -17.46 -1.24 42.17
N THR A 538 -16.83 -1.88 43.15
CA THR A 538 -15.47 -2.41 43.02
C THR A 538 -15.56 -3.92 42.93
N TRP A 539 -15.09 -4.48 41.81
CA TRP A 539 -15.14 -5.92 41.53
C TRP A 539 -13.75 -6.52 41.59
N THR A 540 -13.53 -7.41 42.55
CA THR A 540 -12.33 -8.25 42.66
C THR A 540 -12.63 -9.57 41.95
N VAL A 541 -12.19 -9.68 40.69
CA VAL A 541 -12.48 -10.84 39.84
C VAL A 541 -11.69 -12.05 40.34
N GLY A 542 -10.42 -11.86 40.69
CA GLY A 542 -9.50 -12.94 41.07
C GLY A 542 -8.60 -13.36 39.91
N ASP A 543 -8.42 -14.68 39.75
CA ASP A 543 -7.54 -15.26 38.73
C ASP A 543 -8.36 -15.68 37.51
N LEU A 544 -7.89 -15.36 36.31
CA LEU A 544 -8.54 -15.67 35.05
C LEU A 544 -7.57 -16.37 34.11
N ALA A 545 -7.79 -17.67 33.88
CA ALA A 545 -6.98 -18.48 32.98
C ALA A 545 -7.00 -17.93 31.54
N SER A 546 -6.00 -18.28 30.74
CA SER A 546 -5.97 -17.94 29.31
C SER A 546 -7.25 -18.42 28.60
N GLY A 547 -7.87 -17.51 27.84
CA GLY A 547 -9.13 -17.72 27.13
C GLY A 547 -10.39 -17.70 28.01
N ALA A 548 -10.28 -17.62 29.33
CA ALA A 548 -11.44 -17.58 30.22
C ALA A 548 -12.06 -16.17 30.28
N SER A 549 -13.36 -16.11 30.63
CA SER A 549 -14.09 -14.85 30.82
C SER A 549 -14.88 -14.85 32.13
N ALA A 550 -15.05 -13.66 32.71
CA ALA A 550 -15.89 -13.40 33.86
C ALA A 550 -16.88 -12.27 33.54
N THR A 551 -18.03 -12.26 34.19
CA THR A 551 -19.11 -11.30 33.92
C THR A 551 -19.66 -10.67 35.20
N LEU A 552 -20.04 -9.40 35.12
CA LEU A 552 -20.77 -8.65 36.14
C LEU A 552 -22.02 -8.03 35.51
N THR A 553 -23.19 -8.48 35.96
CA THR A 553 -24.50 -7.96 35.55
C THR A 553 -24.99 -6.95 36.58
N ILE A 554 -25.32 -5.75 36.14
CA ILE A 554 -25.74 -4.61 36.97
C ILE A 554 -27.13 -4.19 36.52
N VAL A 555 -28.12 -4.31 37.38
CA VAL A 555 -29.51 -3.99 37.08
C VAL A 555 -29.94 -2.79 37.90
N GLY A 556 -30.56 -1.81 37.25
CA GLY A 556 -31.04 -0.59 37.89
C GLY A 556 -32.15 0.10 37.11
N THR A 557 -32.39 1.35 37.44
CA THR A 557 -33.42 2.19 36.84
C THR A 557 -32.81 3.47 36.31
N ALA A 558 -33.08 3.81 35.04
CA ALA A 558 -32.75 5.11 34.48
C ALA A 558 -33.75 6.15 35.00
N THR A 559 -33.28 7.25 35.58
CA THR A 559 -34.15 8.21 36.31
C THR A 559 -34.31 9.56 35.62
N GLN A 560 -33.50 9.82 34.60
CA GLN A 560 -33.49 11.07 33.84
C GLN A 560 -33.27 10.77 32.37
N ALA A 561 -33.98 11.50 31.49
CA ALA A 561 -33.79 11.41 30.04
C ALA A 561 -32.41 11.95 29.61
N GLY A 562 -31.97 11.55 28.42
CA GLY A 562 -30.65 11.85 27.86
C GLY A 562 -29.74 10.63 27.86
N THR A 563 -28.44 10.84 27.64
CA THR A 563 -27.47 9.75 27.54
C THR A 563 -26.89 9.38 28.91
N ILE A 564 -26.93 8.08 29.24
CA ILE A 564 -26.24 7.51 30.40
C ILE A 564 -25.00 6.76 29.91
N THR A 565 -23.81 7.31 30.20
CA THR A 565 -22.53 6.62 29.94
C THR A 565 -22.14 5.77 31.13
N ASN A 566 -22.10 4.45 30.97
CA ASN A 566 -21.56 3.55 32.00
C ASN A 566 -20.18 3.04 31.58
N ALA A 567 -19.15 3.39 32.35
CA ALA A 567 -17.75 3.04 32.07
C ALA A 567 -17.19 2.06 33.11
N PHE A 568 -16.47 1.06 32.63
CA PHE A 568 -15.79 0.05 33.45
C PHE A 568 -14.31 -0.01 33.06
N ALA A 569 -13.43 -0.03 34.05
CA ALA A 569 -12.00 -0.19 33.85
C ALA A 569 -11.42 -1.19 34.85
N ILE A 570 -10.39 -1.91 34.42
CA ILE A 570 -9.70 -2.94 35.22
C ILE A 570 -8.21 -2.67 35.33
N THR A 571 -7.62 -3.31 36.33
CA THR A 571 -6.18 -3.42 36.54
C THR A 571 -5.86 -4.86 36.93
N SER A 572 -4.63 -5.32 36.66
CA SER A 572 -4.11 -6.60 37.14
C SER A 572 -2.65 -6.44 37.61
N VAL A 573 -2.08 -7.47 38.22
CA VAL A 573 -0.66 -7.45 38.62
C VAL A 573 0.31 -7.83 37.50
N HIS A 574 -0.20 -8.37 36.38
CA HIS A 574 0.60 -8.76 35.24
C HIS A 574 0.71 -7.60 34.24
N VAL A 575 1.81 -7.57 33.48
CA VAL A 575 1.93 -6.66 32.35
C VAL A 575 0.92 -7.09 31.30
N ASP A 576 0.07 -6.14 30.91
CA ASP A 576 -0.87 -6.28 29.81
C ASP A 576 -0.24 -5.73 28.51
N PRO A 577 -0.02 -6.56 27.48
CA PRO A 577 0.52 -6.12 26.20
C PRO A 577 -0.37 -5.10 25.46
N ASN A 578 -1.67 -5.06 25.75
CA ASN A 578 -2.65 -4.19 25.12
C ASN A 578 -3.48 -3.41 26.16
N GLN A 579 -2.91 -2.38 26.77
CA GLN A 579 -3.63 -1.62 27.80
C GLN A 579 -4.91 -0.92 27.32
N ASN A 580 -5.11 -0.74 26.01
CA ASN A 580 -6.26 0.00 25.47
C ASN A 580 -7.58 -0.75 25.59
N ASN A 581 -7.56 -2.08 25.72
CA ASN A 581 -8.78 -2.89 25.89
C ASN A 581 -9.13 -3.15 27.36
N ASN A 582 -8.36 -2.62 28.32
CA ASN A 582 -8.63 -2.73 29.76
C ASN A 582 -9.72 -1.79 30.28
N SER A 583 -10.38 -1.06 29.39
CA SER A 583 -11.52 -0.22 29.71
C SER A 583 -12.51 -0.21 28.57
N ALA A 584 -13.79 -0.19 28.90
CA ALA A 584 -14.86 0.02 27.94
C ALA A 584 -15.98 0.85 28.59
N ASN A 585 -16.74 1.53 27.75
CA ASN A 585 -17.97 2.20 28.13
C ASN A 585 -19.10 1.81 27.17
N THR A 586 -20.32 2.06 27.60
CA THR A 586 -21.50 2.04 26.73
C THR A 586 -22.35 3.26 27.05
N ASP A 587 -22.94 3.84 26.02
CA ASP A 587 -23.84 4.99 26.10
C ASP A 587 -25.27 4.48 25.88
N THR A 588 -26.12 4.60 26.90
CA THR A 588 -27.53 4.25 26.80
C THR A 588 -28.36 5.51 26.56
N SER A 589 -29.25 5.47 25.57
CA SER A 589 -30.24 6.53 25.35
C SER A 589 -31.45 6.35 26.27
N VAL A 590 -31.82 7.40 27.01
CA VAL A 590 -33.00 7.42 27.88
C VAL A 590 -34.04 8.40 27.34
N VAL A 591 -35.24 7.91 27.03
CA VAL A 591 -36.31 8.70 26.41
C VAL A 591 -37.58 8.72 27.26
N PHE A 592 -38.39 9.76 27.12
CA PHE A 592 -39.72 9.79 27.72
C PHE A 592 -40.72 8.95 26.89
N PRO A 593 -41.81 8.45 27.50
CA PRO A 593 -42.86 7.78 26.75
C PRO A 593 -43.54 8.75 25.77
N SER A 594 -43.64 8.37 24.50
CA SER A 594 -44.38 9.14 23.51
C SER A 594 -45.89 9.16 23.81
N ILE A 595 -46.59 10.20 23.35
CA ILE A 595 -48.04 10.34 23.49
C ILE A 595 -48.70 10.58 22.15
N ILE A 596 -49.97 10.18 22.04
CA ILE A 596 -50.84 10.51 20.91
C ILE A 596 -52.00 11.33 21.45
N ALA A 597 -52.12 12.57 20.98
CA ALA A 597 -53.25 13.43 21.29
C ALA A 597 -54.37 13.27 20.24
N VAL A 598 -55.60 13.10 20.71
CA VAL A 598 -56.76 12.81 19.87
C VAL A 598 -57.86 13.84 20.15
N GLY A 599 -58.11 14.72 19.20
CA GLY A 599 -59.15 15.75 19.26
C GLY A 599 -60.46 15.30 18.63
N ALA A 600 -61.57 15.56 19.33
CA ALA A 600 -62.92 15.32 18.83
C ALA A 600 -63.25 16.21 17.62
N GLY A 601 -63.74 15.62 16.52
CA GLY A 601 -64.26 16.36 15.38
C GLY A 601 -65.63 17.04 15.62
N PRO A 602 -66.13 17.82 14.65
CA PRO A 602 -67.33 18.63 14.81
C PRO A 602 -68.59 17.83 15.19
N GLY A 603 -69.47 18.44 15.98
CA GLY A 603 -70.74 17.87 16.45
C GLY A 603 -70.73 17.30 17.87
N ASN A 604 -69.55 17.21 18.49
CA ASN A 604 -69.37 16.65 19.85
C ASN A 604 -68.79 17.69 20.81
N THR A 605 -68.74 17.36 22.10
CA THR A 605 -67.99 18.15 23.08
C THR A 605 -66.53 18.30 22.64
N PRO A 606 -65.85 19.41 22.97
CA PRO A 606 -64.48 19.68 22.52
C PRO A 606 -63.47 18.92 23.37
N THR A 607 -63.61 17.59 23.39
CA THR A 607 -62.83 16.68 24.20
C THR A 607 -61.52 16.32 23.49
N VAL A 608 -60.44 16.29 24.26
CA VAL A 608 -59.15 15.71 23.87
C VAL A 608 -58.91 14.47 24.73
N GLN A 609 -58.52 13.37 24.09
CA GLN A 609 -58.09 12.13 24.73
C GLN A 609 -56.59 11.95 24.46
N VAL A 610 -55.82 11.61 25.50
CA VAL A 610 -54.37 11.41 25.40
C VAL A 610 -54.04 9.95 25.65
N TYR A 611 -53.33 9.35 24.70
CA TYR A 611 -52.96 7.95 24.71
C TYR A 611 -51.45 7.79 24.83
N ASP A 612 -51.04 6.68 25.43
CA ASP A 612 -49.67 6.20 25.37
C ASP A 612 -49.32 5.78 23.93
N GLY A 613 -48.24 6.32 23.38
CA GLY A 613 -47.89 6.17 21.97
C GLY A 613 -47.60 4.72 21.58
N ALA A 614 -46.90 3.99 22.44
CA ALA A 614 -46.52 2.60 22.21
C ALA A 614 -47.70 1.64 22.35
N THR A 615 -48.46 1.75 23.45
CA THR A 615 -49.49 0.76 23.80
C THR A 615 -50.87 1.11 23.28
N GLY A 616 -51.14 2.38 22.96
CA GLY A 616 -52.48 2.86 22.64
C GLY A 616 -53.43 2.87 23.84
N THR A 617 -52.90 2.84 25.08
CA THR A 617 -53.69 2.90 26.30
C THR A 617 -54.10 4.33 26.61
N LEU A 618 -55.38 4.56 26.94
CA LEU A 618 -55.86 5.89 27.35
C LEU A 618 -55.21 6.29 28.68
N LYS A 619 -54.49 7.42 28.70
CA LYS A 619 -53.88 7.99 29.90
C LYS A 619 -54.89 8.86 30.66
N TYR A 620 -55.50 9.83 29.95
CA TYR A 620 -56.50 10.74 30.51
C TYR A 620 -57.27 11.47 29.39
N SER A 621 -58.30 12.24 29.75
CA SER A 621 -59.08 13.06 28.83
C SER A 621 -59.58 14.35 29.48
N PHE A 622 -59.73 15.42 28.71
CA PHE A 622 -60.19 16.72 29.19
C PHE A 622 -60.97 17.50 28.11
N GLU A 623 -61.71 18.53 28.50
CA GLU A 623 -62.35 19.46 27.55
C GLU A 623 -61.44 20.66 27.26
N ALA A 624 -61.02 20.81 26.00
CA ALA A 624 -60.10 21.87 25.60
C ALA A 624 -60.78 23.24 25.44
N TYR A 625 -62.10 23.29 25.32
CA TYR A 625 -62.88 24.53 25.16
C TYR A 625 -64.21 24.43 25.92
N ALA A 626 -65.02 25.50 25.89
CA ALA A 626 -66.31 25.53 26.58
C ALA A 626 -67.21 24.34 26.18
N SER A 627 -67.86 23.71 27.16
CA SER A 627 -68.63 22.47 26.98
C SER A 627 -69.82 22.56 26.01
N ASN A 628 -70.25 23.78 25.62
CA ASN A 628 -71.28 24.03 24.61
C ASN A 628 -70.72 24.23 23.19
N PHE A 629 -69.40 24.33 23.03
CA PHE A 629 -68.75 24.41 21.72
C PHE A 629 -68.83 23.06 20.99
N ARG A 630 -69.09 23.09 19.68
CA ARG A 630 -69.30 21.88 18.85
C ARG A 630 -68.47 21.90 17.55
N GLY A 631 -67.52 22.82 17.42
CA GLY A 631 -66.73 22.98 16.19
C GLY A 631 -65.60 21.96 16.02
N GLY A 632 -65.35 21.13 17.03
CA GLY A 632 -64.24 20.18 17.06
C GLY A 632 -62.93 20.82 17.53
N VAL A 633 -61.91 19.98 17.73
CA VAL A 633 -60.60 20.36 18.26
C VAL A 633 -59.50 19.82 17.36
N HIS A 634 -58.73 20.70 16.75
CA HIS A 634 -57.46 20.34 16.11
C HIS A 634 -56.38 20.20 17.19
N VAL A 635 -55.48 19.24 17.03
CA VAL A 635 -54.46 18.91 18.03
C VAL A 635 -53.09 18.78 17.36
N ALA A 636 -52.06 19.18 18.08
CA ALA A 636 -50.65 18.89 17.81
C ALA A 636 -49.97 18.56 19.14
N THR A 637 -48.84 17.87 19.09
CA THR A 637 -48.02 17.58 20.27
C THR A 637 -46.61 18.12 20.09
N GLY A 638 -45.97 18.46 21.19
CA GLY A 638 -44.55 18.86 21.23
C GLY A 638 -44.22 19.45 22.60
N ASP A 639 -43.00 19.26 23.07
CA ASP A 639 -42.56 19.72 24.40
C ASP A 639 -42.42 21.25 24.43
N MET A 640 -43.42 21.95 24.97
CA MET A 640 -43.48 23.41 25.00
C MET A 640 -42.91 23.98 26.29
N ASN A 641 -42.79 23.18 27.36
CA ASN A 641 -42.29 23.63 28.66
C ASN A 641 -40.87 23.11 28.98
N GLY A 642 -40.28 22.28 28.12
CA GLY A 642 -38.93 21.74 28.24
C GLY A 642 -38.82 20.63 29.30
N ASP A 643 -39.92 19.94 29.64
CA ASP A 643 -39.91 18.85 30.62
C ASP A 643 -39.59 17.47 30.01
N GLY A 644 -39.40 17.43 28.69
CA GLY A 644 -39.08 16.25 27.89
C GLY A 644 -40.28 15.39 27.53
N VAL A 645 -41.48 15.69 28.03
CA VAL A 645 -42.72 15.05 27.63
C VAL A 645 -43.46 15.98 26.66
N ALA A 646 -43.87 15.46 25.51
CA ALA A 646 -44.63 16.28 24.55
C ALA A 646 -45.92 16.84 25.18
N ASP A 647 -46.14 18.15 25.07
CA ASP A 647 -47.34 18.85 25.50
C ASP A 647 -48.44 18.79 24.42
N ILE A 648 -49.66 19.22 24.77
CA ILE A 648 -50.80 19.23 23.84
C ILE A 648 -51.18 20.65 23.46
N ILE A 649 -51.07 20.96 22.16
CA ILE A 649 -51.50 22.21 21.57
C ILE A 649 -52.85 21.97 20.90
N THR A 650 -53.83 22.81 21.20
CA THR A 650 -55.19 22.68 20.68
C THR A 650 -55.58 23.92 19.90
N GLY A 651 -56.27 23.73 18.78
CA GLY A 651 -56.91 24.77 17.99
C GLY A 651 -58.42 24.55 17.92
N ALA A 652 -59.21 25.58 18.19
CA ALA A 652 -60.66 25.50 18.06
C ALA A 652 -61.05 25.38 16.58
N GLY A 653 -61.91 24.42 16.25
CA GLY A 653 -62.51 24.31 14.91
C GLY A 653 -63.55 25.40 14.62
N ALA A 654 -64.28 25.24 13.52
CA ALA A 654 -65.25 26.24 13.04
C ALA A 654 -66.30 26.61 14.12
N GLY A 655 -66.55 27.90 14.29
CA GLY A 655 -67.45 28.49 15.29
C GLY A 655 -66.77 28.91 16.59
N GLY A 656 -65.59 28.36 16.93
CA GLY A 656 -64.86 28.65 18.18
C GLY A 656 -63.97 29.88 18.09
N GLY A 657 -63.77 30.40 16.87
CA GLY A 657 -62.79 31.44 16.58
C GLY A 657 -61.36 30.90 16.46
N PRO A 658 -60.37 31.75 16.16
CA PRO A 658 -58.98 31.34 16.02
C PRO A 658 -58.29 31.13 17.39
N HIS A 659 -58.96 30.46 18.32
CA HIS A 659 -58.50 30.26 19.70
C HIS A 659 -57.53 29.08 19.74
N VAL A 660 -56.32 29.33 20.24
CA VAL A 660 -55.29 28.32 20.52
C VAL A 660 -55.10 28.22 22.03
N ARG A 661 -54.92 26.99 22.54
CA ARG A 661 -54.62 26.71 23.96
C ARG A 661 -53.62 25.58 24.09
N VAL A 662 -52.74 25.65 25.09
CA VAL A 662 -51.70 24.65 25.36
C VAL A 662 -51.89 24.01 26.73
N PHE A 663 -51.72 22.70 26.80
CA PHE A 663 -51.93 21.87 27.99
C PHE A 663 -50.72 20.96 28.21
N ASN A 664 -50.38 20.71 29.47
CA ASN A 664 -49.26 19.87 29.85
C ASN A 664 -49.48 18.41 29.44
N GLY A 665 -48.47 17.82 28.81
CA GLY A 665 -48.44 16.43 28.30
C GLY A 665 -48.64 15.35 29.34
N VAL A 666 -48.24 15.62 30.59
CA VAL A 666 -48.27 14.65 31.69
C VAL A 666 -49.67 14.51 32.27
N ASN A 667 -50.43 15.60 32.38
CA ASN A 667 -51.67 15.63 33.18
C ASN A 667 -52.86 16.37 32.55
N GLY A 668 -52.70 16.99 31.38
CA GLY A 668 -53.77 17.71 30.69
C GLY A 668 -54.19 19.03 31.33
N THR A 669 -53.41 19.57 32.27
CA THR A 669 -53.67 20.90 32.85
C THR A 669 -53.17 22.00 31.92
N PRO A 670 -53.82 23.18 31.86
CA PRO A 670 -53.34 24.29 31.02
C PRO A 670 -51.93 24.71 31.42
N LEU A 671 -51.05 24.92 30.44
CA LEU A 671 -49.73 25.53 30.71
C LEU A 671 -49.88 26.99 31.13
N SER A 672 -48.83 27.54 31.73
CA SER A 672 -48.74 28.97 32.07
C SER A 672 -47.84 29.69 31.06
N GLY A 673 -48.00 31.01 30.93
CA GLY A 673 -47.17 31.82 30.02
C GLY A 673 -47.94 32.41 28.83
N PRO A 674 -47.26 33.19 27.98
CA PRO A 674 -47.88 34.02 26.95
C PRO A 674 -48.61 33.21 25.86
N LEU A 675 -48.18 31.97 25.60
CA LEU A 675 -48.78 31.07 24.61
C LEU A 675 -49.79 30.06 25.19
N SER A 676 -50.09 30.13 26.48
CA SER A 676 -51.04 29.21 27.12
C SER A 676 -52.46 29.27 26.55
N SER A 677 -52.93 30.46 26.16
CA SER A 677 -54.26 30.68 25.58
C SER A 677 -54.35 32.04 24.88
N PHE A 678 -54.54 32.06 23.57
CA PHE A 678 -54.60 33.29 22.77
C PHE A 678 -55.44 33.17 21.50
N MET A 679 -55.77 34.31 20.87
CA MET A 679 -56.42 34.36 19.56
C MET A 679 -55.36 34.59 18.50
N ALA A 680 -55.13 33.62 17.61
CA ALA A 680 -54.08 33.68 16.60
C ALA A 680 -54.36 34.74 15.52
N TYR A 681 -55.64 34.88 15.15
CA TYR A 681 -56.10 35.82 14.12
C TYR A 681 -57.13 36.80 14.71
N ASN A 682 -57.82 37.56 13.85
CA ASN A 682 -58.90 38.45 14.26
C ASN A 682 -59.91 37.72 15.18
N PRO A 683 -60.15 38.19 16.42
CA PRO A 683 -61.04 37.52 17.37
C PRO A 683 -62.50 37.38 16.94
N PHE A 684 -62.94 38.08 15.88
CA PHE A 684 -64.27 37.94 15.27
C PHE A 684 -64.32 36.90 14.14
N PHE A 685 -63.17 36.44 13.65
CA PHE A 685 -63.10 35.33 12.73
C PHE A 685 -63.66 34.06 13.40
N ARG A 686 -64.39 33.25 12.65
CA ARG A 686 -65.07 32.03 13.16
C ARG A 686 -64.76 30.78 12.35
N GLY A 687 -63.80 30.84 11.42
CA GLY A 687 -63.40 29.65 10.64
C GLY A 687 -62.60 28.62 11.43
N GLY A 688 -62.15 28.97 12.65
CA GLY A 688 -61.31 28.11 13.47
C GLY A 688 -59.83 28.25 13.12
N VAL A 689 -59.00 27.39 13.72
CA VAL A 689 -57.55 27.38 13.52
C VAL A 689 -57.00 25.96 13.58
N THR A 690 -56.09 25.62 12.66
CA THR A 690 -55.27 24.42 12.74
C THR A 690 -53.93 24.75 13.36
N VAL A 691 -53.32 23.80 14.05
CA VAL A 691 -52.09 24.00 14.83
C VAL A 691 -51.03 22.96 14.47
N ALA A 692 -49.77 23.37 14.51
CA ALA A 692 -48.57 22.55 14.45
C ALA A 692 -47.50 23.21 15.34
N VAL A 693 -46.41 22.50 15.63
CA VAL A 693 -45.31 23.03 16.45
C VAL A 693 -43.95 22.68 15.87
N GLY A 694 -42.99 23.57 15.99
CA GLY A 694 -41.61 23.35 15.55
C GLY A 694 -40.71 24.50 15.90
N ASP A 695 -39.42 24.26 16.11
CA ASP A 695 -38.40 25.28 16.33
C ASP A 695 -38.02 25.96 15.00
N VAL A 696 -38.85 26.91 14.56
CA VAL A 696 -38.70 27.59 13.27
C VAL A 696 -37.58 28.63 13.34
N ASN A 697 -37.40 29.26 14.52
CA ASN A 697 -36.39 30.29 14.73
C ASN A 697 -35.05 29.76 15.28
N MET A 698 -34.91 28.44 15.52
CA MET A 698 -33.72 27.76 16.04
C MET A 698 -33.24 28.35 17.37
N ASP A 699 -34.17 28.68 18.26
CA ASP A 699 -33.85 29.17 19.62
C ASP A 699 -33.80 28.04 20.67
N GLY A 700 -34.05 26.80 20.25
CA GLY A 700 -34.09 25.61 21.10
C GLY A 700 -35.44 25.40 21.78
N LYS A 701 -36.46 26.21 21.47
CA LYS A 701 -37.84 26.05 21.95
C LYS A 701 -38.79 25.87 20.77
N LEU A 702 -39.81 25.04 20.95
CA LEU A 702 -40.82 24.84 19.93
C LEU A 702 -41.71 26.08 19.76
N ASP A 703 -41.87 26.54 18.52
CA ASP A 703 -42.80 27.60 18.13
C ASP A 703 -44.17 27.03 17.77
N ILE A 704 -45.22 27.85 17.92
CA ILE A 704 -46.58 27.47 17.51
C ILE A 704 -46.87 28.00 16.11
N ILE A 705 -47.14 27.09 15.17
CA ILE A 705 -47.56 27.40 13.80
C ILE A 705 -49.07 27.24 13.72
N THR A 706 -49.73 28.24 13.15
CA THR A 706 -51.19 28.26 13.01
C THR A 706 -51.61 28.45 11.57
N GLY A 707 -52.67 27.77 11.17
CA GLY A 707 -53.33 27.95 9.87
C GLY A 707 -54.77 28.41 10.04
N ALA A 708 -55.17 29.45 9.34
CA ALA A 708 -56.55 29.92 9.37
C ALA A 708 -57.48 28.89 8.72
N GLY A 709 -58.59 28.57 9.39
CA GLY A 709 -59.63 27.70 8.85
C GLY A 709 -60.43 28.32 7.69
N PRO A 710 -61.49 27.64 7.22
CA PRO A 710 -62.33 28.14 6.12
C PRO A 710 -62.87 29.56 6.36
N GLY A 711 -62.76 30.41 5.33
CA GLY A 711 -63.15 31.83 5.35
C GLY A 711 -62.04 32.80 5.78
N GLY A 712 -60.92 32.31 6.33
CA GLY A 712 -59.77 33.14 6.74
C GLY A 712 -58.71 33.34 5.66
N GLY A 713 -58.87 32.69 4.50
CA GLY A 713 -57.83 32.57 3.49
C GLY A 713 -56.74 31.56 3.90
N PRO A 714 -55.73 31.30 3.06
CA PRO A 714 -54.62 30.42 3.38
C PRO A 714 -53.57 31.13 4.25
N HIS A 715 -54.02 31.85 5.27
CA HIS A 715 -53.16 32.64 6.15
C HIS A 715 -52.49 31.72 7.17
N VAL A 716 -51.16 31.81 7.25
CA VAL A 716 -50.31 31.12 8.23
C VAL A 716 -49.65 32.16 9.14
N GLN A 717 -49.61 31.88 10.44
CA GLN A 717 -48.85 32.66 11.43
C GLN A 717 -48.02 31.75 12.32
N VAL A 718 -46.80 32.17 12.62
CA VAL A 718 -45.85 31.47 13.51
C VAL A 718 -45.60 32.35 14.73
N PHE A 719 -45.75 31.78 15.92
CA PHE A 719 -45.58 32.45 17.21
C PHE A 719 -44.42 31.83 17.98
N SER A 720 -43.46 32.65 18.42
CA SER A 720 -42.27 32.20 19.14
C SER A 720 -42.62 31.49 20.43
N GLY A 721 -42.13 30.27 20.62
CA GLY A 721 -42.29 29.47 21.85
C GLY A 721 -41.82 30.19 23.11
N ASP A 722 -40.75 30.97 22.97
CA ASP A 722 -40.10 31.71 24.05
C ASP A 722 -41.00 32.80 24.67
N ASN A 723 -41.61 33.63 23.83
CA ASN A 723 -42.25 34.88 24.28
C ASN A 723 -43.61 35.20 23.63
N GLY A 724 -44.05 34.37 22.67
CA GLY A 724 -45.32 34.52 21.95
C GLY A 724 -45.34 35.62 20.90
N SER A 725 -44.20 36.23 20.57
CA SER A 725 -44.12 37.19 19.46
C SER A 725 -44.34 36.52 18.10
N VAL A 726 -44.85 37.26 17.12
CA VAL A 726 -45.07 36.72 15.77
C VAL A 726 -43.74 36.72 15.00
N ILE A 727 -43.29 35.52 14.59
CA ILE A 727 -42.11 35.33 13.74
C ILE A 727 -42.50 35.59 12.28
N TYR A 728 -43.56 34.93 11.81
CA TYR A 728 -44.05 35.05 10.44
C TYR A 728 -45.56 35.23 10.36
N SER A 729 -45.99 35.91 9.29
CA SER A 729 -47.39 36.08 8.92
C SER A 729 -47.48 36.22 7.39
N PHE A 730 -48.08 35.24 6.71
CA PHE A 730 -48.10 35.20 5.24
C PHE A 730 -49.24 34.31 4.69
N TYR A 731 -49.55 34.46 3.40
CA TYR A 731 -50.49 33.58 2.70
C TYR A 731 -49.73 32.47 1.97
N ALA A 732 -50.04 31.20 2.27
CA ALA A 732 -49.37 30.02 1.69
C ALA A 732 -49.78 29.74 0.24
N TYR A 733 -51.00 30.14 -0.13
CA TYR A 733 -51.53 30.01 -1.49
C TYR A 733 -52.09 31.38 -1.94
N SER A 734 -52.75 31.41 -3.10
CA SER A 734 -53.46 32.61 -3.57
C SER A 734 -54.37 33.17 -2.48
N SER A 735 -54.26 34.47 -2.18
CA SER A 735 -55.11 35.14 -1.19
C SER A 735 -56.60 35.16 -1.56
N ALA A 736 -56.93 34.87 -2.82
CA ALA A 736 -58.31 34.70 -3.27
C ALA A 736 -58.91 33.34 -2.87
N PHE A 737 -58.07 32.36 -2.55
CA PHE A 737 -58.53 31.08 -2.01
C PHE A 737 -58.99 31.30 -0.57
N VAL A 738 -60.17 30.77 -0.22
CA VAL A 738 -60.78 30.95 1.12
C VAL A 738 -61.07 29.64 1.83
N GLY A 739 -60.56 28.52 1.31
CA GLY A 739 -60.75 27.19 1.93
C GLY A 739 -59.95 26.96 3.21
N GLY A 740 -59.09 27.90 3.57
CA GLY A 740 -58.18 27.80 4.72
C GLY A 740 -56.91 27.01 4.39
N VAL A 741 -56.05 26.85 5.39
CA VAL A 741 -54.79 26.12 5.29
C VAL A 741 -54.60 25.23 6.51
N ARG A 742 -54.02 24.06 6.30
CA ARG A 742 -53.57 23.12 7.33
C ARG A 742 -52.06 23.19 7.42
N VAL A 743 -51.53 23.04 8.62
CA VAL A 743 -50.10 23.25 8.90
C VAL A 743 -49.50 22.01 9.55
N ALA A 744 -48.23 21.77 9.24
CA ALA A 744 -47.32 20.83 9.85
C ALA A 744 -45.91 21.47 9.83
N SER A 745 -44.94 20.84 10.47
CA SER A 745 -43.57 21.34 10.49
C SER A 745 -42.58 20.23 10.77
N GLY A 746 -41.47 20.30 10.07
CA GLY A 746 -40.35 19.39 10.17
C GLY A 746 -39.17 19.96 9.38
N ASP A 747 -37.95 19.54 9.68
CA ASP A 747 -36.75 19.95 8.97
C ASP A 747 -36.61 19.16 7.65
N VAL A 748 -37.24 19.65 6.57
CA VAL A 748 -37.30 18.91 5.30
C VAL A 748 -36.04 19.11 4.45
N ASN A 749 -35.26 20.16 4.72
CA ASN A 749 -34.01 20.47 4.01
C ASN A 749 -32.74 20.21 4.85
N ASN A 750 -32.88 19.71 6.08
CA ASN A 750 -31.83 19.37 7.04
C ASN A 750 -30.88 20.55 7.32
N ASP A 751 -31.46 21.73 7.56
CA ASP A 751 -30.72 22.94 7.97
C ASP A 751 -30.71 23.18 9.49
N GLY A 752 -31.34 22.28 10.24
CA GLY A 752 -31.52 22.30 11.69
C GLY A 752 -32.69 23.16 12.16
N ARG A 753 -33.43 23.83 11.25
CA ARG A 753 -34.68 24.54 11.57
C ARG A 753 -35.87 23.72 11.13
N ASP A 754 -36.93 23.78 11.92
CA ASP A 754 -38.22 23.30 11.46
C ASP A 754 -38.75 24.17 10.32
N ASP A 755 -39.05 23.54 9.18
CA ASP A 755 -39.72 24.15 8.04
C ASP A 755 -41.23 24.14 8.21
N ILE A 756 -41.92 24.98 7.44
CA ILE A 756 -43.38 25.13 7.52
C ILE A 756 -44.01 24.37 6.34
N ILE A 757 -44.73 23.30 6.65
CA ILE A 757 -45.43 22.49 5.65
C ILE A 757 -46.91 22.86 5.67
N THR A 758 -47.46 23.13 4.50
CA THR A 758 -48.85 23.56 4.34
C THR A 758 -49.62 22.65 3.41
N GLY A 759 -50.86 22.35 3.79
CA GLY A 759 -51.84 21.65 2.98
C GLY A 759 -53.05 22.52 2.70
N ALA A 760 -53.48 22.59 1.45
CA ALA A 760 -54.66 23.37 1.09
C ALA A 760 -55.92 22.78 1.72
N GLY A 761 -56.77 23.64 2.30
CA GLY A 761 -58.08 23.25 2.80
C GLY A 761 -59.07 22.83 1.70
N PRO A 762 -60.31 22.50 2.07
CA PRO A 762 -61.36 22.15 1.10
C PRO A 762 -61.52 23.21 -0.01
N GLY A 763 -61.55 22.77 -1.26
CA GLY A 763 -61.63 23.61 -2.46
C GLY A 763 -60.28 23.98 -3.09
N GLY A 764 -59.15 23.78 -2.39
CA GLY A 764 -57.82 24.13 -2.89
C GLY A 764 -57.08 22.98 -3.61
N GLY A 765 -57.70 21.81 -3.67
CA GLY A 765 -57.07 20.58 -4.20
C GLY A 765 -56.05 19.97 -3.24
N PRO A 766 -55.37 18.87 -3.62
CA PRO A 766 -54.37 18.21 -2.77
C PRO A 766 -53.01 18.91 -2.85
N HIS A 767 -52.99 20.25 -2.89
CA HIS A 767 -51.76 21.03 -3.03
C HIS A 767 -51.04 21.11 -1.69
N VAL A 768 -49.77 20.70 -1.68
CA VAL A 768 -48.86 20.79 -0.54
C VAL A 768 -47.71 21.73 -0.89
N VAL A 769 -47.33 22.60 0.04
CA VAL A 769 -46.17 23.51 -0.11
C VAL A 769 -45.36 23.51 1.18
N ALA A 770 -44.05 23.27 1.07
CA ALA A 770 -43.09 23.41 2.16
C ALA A 770 -42.32 24.73 1.99
N PHE A 771 -42.20 25.50 3.07
CA PHE A 771 -41.52 26.79 3.13
C PHE A 771 -40.38 26.71 4.13
N SER A 772 -39.20 27.23 3.75
CA SER A 772 -38.05 27.24 4.65
C SER A 772 -38.33 28.03 5.93
N GLY A 773 -38.01 27.45 7.09
CA GLY A 773 -38.11 28.11 8.39
C GLY A 773 -37.23 29.35 8.50
N LEU A 774 -36.12 29.39 7.76
CA LEU A 774 -35.17 30.50 7.75
C LEU A 774 -35.70 31.78 7.08
N ASN A 775 -36.39 31.67 5.95
CA ASN A 775 -36.74 32.85 5.14
C ASN A 775 -38.08 32.76 4.38
N ARG A 776 -38.82 31.64 4.51
CA ARG A 776 -40.06 31.32 3.81
C ARG A 776 -39.93 31.15 2.29
N SER A 777 -38.74 30.88 1.76
CA SER A 777 -38.62 30.44 0.37
C SER A 777 -39.31 29.09 0.20
N ILE A 778 -39.97 28.88 -0.94
CA ILE A 778 -40.59 27.59 -1.25
C ILE A 778 -39.48 26.56 -1.45
N LEU A 779 -39.49 25.50 -0.65
CA LEU A 779 -38.64 24.32 -0.80
C LEU A 779 -39.30 23.34 -1.77
N HIS A 780 -40.59 23.07 -1.55
CA HIS A 780 -41.38 22.13 -2.33
C HIS A 780 -42.79 22.67 -2.61
N SER A 781 -43.33 22.34 -3.79
CA SER A 781 -44.72 22.64 -4.15
C SER A 781 -45.25 21.59 -5.13
N PHE A 782 -46.21 20.76 -4.70
CA PHE A 782 -46.67 19.61 -5.48
C PHE A 782 -48.11 19.20 -5.13
N TYR A 783 -48.73 18.39 -5.99
CA TYR A 783 -50.03 17.76 -5.70
C TYR A 783 -49.81 16.34 -5.16
N ALA A 784 -50.25 16.08 -3.92
CA ALA A 784 -50.06 14.78 -3.27
C ALA A 784 -50.95 13.67 -3.86
N TYR A 785 -52.09 14.06 -4.44
CA TYR A 785 -53.08 13.16 -5.06
C TYR A 785 -53.48 13.70 -6.45
N THR A 786 -54.50 13.10 -7.08
CA THR A 786 -54.97 13.53 -8.40
C THR A 786 -55.41 15.00 -8.38
N ALA A 787 -54.93 15.80 -9.33
CA ALA A 787 -55.15 17.26 -9.34
C ALA A 787 -56.64 17.68 -9.42
N ASN A 788 -57.52 16.80 -9.91
CA ASN A 788 -58.97 17.05 -9.98
C ASN A 788 -59.69 16.82 -8.63
N PHE A 789 -59.02 16.21 -7.65
CA PHE A 789 -59.56 16.09 -6.30
C PHE A 789 -59.55 17.47 -5.65
N SER A 790 -60.65 17.86 -5.00
CA SER A 790 -60.80 19.20 -4.39
C SER A 790 -61.09 19.16 -2.89
N GLY A 791 -60.97 17.99 -2.25
CA GLY A 791 -61.29 17.84 -0.82
C GLY A 791 -60.24 18.41 0.15
N GLY A 792 -59.12 18.92 -0.38
CA GLY A 792 -57.99 19.38 0.42
C GLY A 792 -57.10 18.23 0.89
N VAL A 793 -56.06 18.56 1.65
CA VAL A 793 -55.06 17.60 2.15
C VAL A 793 -54.70 17.89 3.60
N PHE A 794 -54.68 16.85 4.44
CA PHE A 794 -54.05 16.89 5.76
C PHE A 794 -52.54 16.66 5.59
N VAL A 795 -51.74 17.36 6.39
CA VAL A 795 -50.28 17.28 6.37
C VAL A 795 -49.76 16.96 7.77
N ALA A 796 -48.69 16.18 7.83
CA ALA A 796 -47.86 15.93 8.99
C ALA A 796 -46.41 15.71 8.49
N SER A 797 -45.47 15.59 9.40
CA SER A 797 -44.07 15.34 9.06
C SER A 797 -43.35 14.57 10.15
N GLY A 798 -42.24 13.95 9.77
CA GLY A 798 -41.36 13.18 10.64
C GLY A 798 -40.44 12.31 9.79
N ASP A 799 -39.22 12.04 10.26
CA ASP A 799 -38.29 11.11 9.59
C ASP A 799 -38.85 9.68 9.59
N LEU A 800 -39.32 9.19 8.44
CA LEU A 800 -39.90 7.85 8.31
C LEU A 800 -38.89 6.78 7.87
N ASN A 801 -37.77 7.20 7.26
CA ASN A 801 -36.81 6.31 6.62
C ASN A 801 -35.45 6.25 7.35
N GLY A 802 -35.26 7.05 8.40
CA GLY A 802 -34.04 7.14 9.20
C GLY A 802 -32.90 7.88 8.49
N ASP A 803 -33.21 8.84 7.62
CA ASP A 803 -32.21 9.65 6.89
C ASP A 803 -31.94 11.02 7.53
N ASP A 804 -32.46 11.25 8.73
CA ASP A 804 -32.41 12.50 9.50
C ASP A 804 -33.07 13.70 8.80
N HIS A 805 -33.81 13.51 7.70
CA HIS A 805 -34.66 14.54 7.11
C HIS A 805 -36.12 14.24 7.46
N ASP A 806 -36.87 15.26 7.85
CA ASP A 806 -38.30 15.07 8.07
C ASP A 806 -39.02 14.85 6.74
N ASP A 807 -39.76 13.76 6.64
CA ASP A 807 -40.57 13.44 5.47
C ASP A 807 -41.94 14.12 5.54
N ILE A 808 -42.58 14.28 4.38
CA ILE A 808 -43.90 14.90 4.27
C ILE A 808 -44.97 13.82 4.20
N ILE A 809 -45.80 13.72 5.24
CA ILE A 809 -46.93 12.79 5.35
C ILE A 809 -48.21 13.52 4.93
N THR A 810 -49.01 12.87 4.08
CA THR A 810 -50.25 13.43 3.55
C THR A 810 -51.43 12.49 3.76
N GLY A 811 -52.57 13.06 4.14
CA GLY A 811 -53.86 12.38 4.23
C GLY A 811 -54.90 13.05 3.35
N ALA A 812 -55.63 12.28 2.53
CA ALA A 812 -56.64 12.84 1.65
C ALA A 812 -57.82 13.41 2.46
N GLY A 813 -58.29 14.61 2.09
CA GLY A 813 -59.50 15.19 2.65
C GLY A 813 -60.78 14.44 2.25
N ALA A 814 -61.93 14.97 2.66
CA ALA A 814 -63.23 14.38 2.36
C ALA A 814 -63.44 14.23 0.83
N GLY A 815 -63.91 13.06 0.40
CA GLY A 815 -64.08 12.69 -1.01
C GLY A 815 -62.87 12.02 -1.66
N GLY A 816 -61.70 12.01 -1.01
CA GLY A 816 -60.47 11.40 -1.53
C GLY A 816 -60.22 9.96 -1.07
N GLY A 817 -61.12 9.39 -0.25
CA GLY A 817 -60.90 8.10 0.42
C GLY A 817 -59.93 8.22 1.60
N PRO A 818 -59.64 7.13 2.34
CA PRO A 818 -58.72 7.13 3.47
C PRO A 818 -57.26 6.95 2.99
N HIS A 819 -56.87 7.62 1.91
CA HIS A 819 -55.57 7.44 1.30
C HIS A 819 -54.52 8.24 2.07
N VAL A 820 -53.44 7.57 2.45
CA VAL A 820 -52.24 8.18 3.05
C VAL A 820 -51.09 8.03 2.06
N ARG A 821 -50.22 9.03 1.95
CA ARG A 821 -48.95 8.98 1.21
C ARG A 821 -47.88 9.71 1.98
N ALA A 822 -46.65 9.24 1.90
CA ALA A 822 -45.49 9.96 2.39
C ALA A 822 -44.49 10.20 1.26
N PHE A 823 -43.81 11.34 1.33
CA PHE A 823 -42.85 11.80 0.34
C PHE A 823 -41.57 12.18 1.06
N ASN A 824 -40.43 11.79 0.49
CA ASN A 824 -39.14 12.12 1.06
C ASN A 824 -38.98 13.65 1.15
N GLY A 825 -38.58 14.14 2.33
CA GLY A 825 -38.45 15.57 2.60
C GLY A 825 -37.53 16.28 1.61
N GLN A 826 -36.39 15.65 1.29
CA GLN A 826 -35.34 16.24 0.47
C GLN A 826 -35.67 16.30 -1.03
N ASN A 827 -36.26 15.23 -1.58
CA ASN A 827 -36.37 15.04 -3.03
C ASN A 827 -37.79 14.74 -3.55
N LEU A 828 -38.79 14.68 -2.66
CA LEU A 828 -40.20 14.38 -2.96
C LEU A 828 -40.46 13.02 -3.61
N THR A 829 -39.51 12.09 -3.58
CA THR A 829 -39.80 10.71 -3.98
C THR A 829 -40.86 10.13 -3.06
N GLN A 830 -41.87 9.47 -3.61
CA GLN A 830 -42.92 8.88 -2.78
C GLN A 830 -42.36 7.65 -2.06
N LEU A 831 -42.27 7.73 -0.73
CA LEU A 831 -41.79 6.64 0.12
C LEU A 831 -42.83 5.53 0.23
N LEU A 832 -44.08 5.91 0.49
CA LEU A 832 -45.18 4.97 0.68
C LEU A 832 -46.54 5.53 0.27
N GLY A 833 -47.51 4.63 0.09
CA GLY A 833 -48.91 4.99 -0.13
C GLY A 833 -49.83 3.81 0.17
N PHE A 834 -50.85 4.03 0.99
CA PHE A 834 -51.77 2.99 1.45
C PHE A 834 -53.16 3.54 1.82
N MET A 835 -54.10 2.63 2.04
CA MET A 835 -55.43 2.94 2.58
C MET A 835 -55.44 2.69 4.08
N ALA A 836 -55.64 3.73 4.88
CA ALA A 836 -55.63 3.62 6.34
C ALA A 836 -56.92 3.01 6.92
N LEU A 837 -58.01 3.02 6.13
CA LEU A 837 -59.32 2.47 6.48
C LEU A 837 -59.89 1.69 5.29
N ASP A 838 -61.11 1.17 5.45
CA ASP A 838 -61.86 0.52 4.36
C ASP A 838 -61.89 1.42 3.10
N PRO A 839 -61.48 0.93 1.92
CA PRO A 839 -61.42 1.75 0.70
C PRO A 839 -62.75 2.40 0.27
N SER A 840 -63.90 1.88 0.74
CA SER A 840 -65.21 2.48 0.48
C SER A 840 -65.48 3.74 1.30
N PHE A 841 -64.67 4.02 2.33
CA PHE A 841 -64.86 5.15 3.22
C PHE A 841 -64.41 6.47 2.57
N GLY A 842 -65.36 7.28 2.11
CA GLY A 842 -65.08 8.58 1.47
C GLY A 842 -64.85 9.76 2.41
N GLY A 843 -64.78 9.58 3.74
CA GLY A 843 -64.74 10.69 4.71
C GLY A 843 -63.38 11.39 4.84
N GLY A 844 -62.33 10.86 4.22
CA GLY A 844 -60.95 11.35 4.33
C GLY A 844 -60.23 10.84 5.59
N VAL A 845 -58.96 11.19 5.73
CA VAL A 845 -58.10 10.73 6.84
C VAL A 845 -57.20 11.87 7.32
N SER A 846 -57.21 12.11 8.64
CA SER A 846 -56.23 12.96 9.31
C SER A 846 -54.95 12.17 9.60
N VAL A 847 -53.81 12.85 9.58
CA VAL A 847 -52.48 12.26 9.76
C VAL A 847 -51.70 12.99 10.84
N GLY A 848 -50.83 12.29 11.53
CA GLY A 848 -49.83 12.77 12.48
C GLY A 848 -48.63 11.82 12.49
N ALA A 849 -47.54 12.17 13.17
CA ALA A 849 -46.34 11.35 13.28
C ALA A 849 -45.97 11.11 14.75
N VAL A 850 -45.50 9.93 15.11
CA VAL A 850 -45.02 9.65 16.48
C VAL A 850 -44.00 8.52 16.44
N ASP A 851 -42.90 8.63 17.16
CA ASP A 851 -42.05 7.46 17.41
C ASP A 851 -42.75 6.56 18.45
N SER A 852 -43.48 5.54 17.99
CA SER A 852 -44.29 4.70 18.88
C SER A 852 -43.49 3.57 19.51
N ASN A 853 -42.33 3.23 18.96
CA ASN A 853 -41.50 2.12 19.41
C ASN A 853 -40.11 2.57 19.91
N ASN A 854 -39.86 3.88 19.94
CA ASN A 854 -38.61 4.53 20.34
C ASN A 854 -37.41 4.03 19.53
N ASN A 855 -37.57 3.80 18.23
CA ASN A 855 -36.47 3.37 17.36
C ASN A 855 -35.79 4.54 16.63
N GLY A 856 -36.21 5.78 16.89
CA GLY A 856 -35.74 6.98 16.20
C GLY A 856 -36.41 7.24 14.85
N GLN A 857 -37.28 6.35 14.38
CA GLN A 857 -38.07 6.53 13.16
C GLN A 857 -39.53 6.82 13.52
N MET A 858 -40.11 7.80 12.84
CA MET A 858 -41.49 8.21 13.10
C MET A 858 -42.48 7.22 12.49
N ASP A 859 -43.51 6.87 13.24
CA ASP A 859 -44.66 6.09 12.78
C ASP A 859 -45.82 7.01 12.42
N ILE A 860 -46.64 6.60 11.45
CA ILE A 860 -47.77 7.38 10.94
C ILE A 860 -49.02 7.09 11.74
N VAL A 861 -49.54 8.11 12.43
CA VAL A 861 -50.81 8.07 13.14
C VAL A 861 -51.93 8.53 12.21
N THR A 862 -53.06 7.82 12.20
CA THR A 862 -54.20 8.16 11.35
C THR A 862 -55.51 8.23 12.12
N GLY A 863 -56.34 9.20 11.76
CA GLY A 863 -57.68 9.40 12.29
C GLY A 863 -58.73 9.44 11.17
N PRO A 864 -59.85 8.69 11.26
CA PRO A 864 -60.95 8.79 10.32
C PRO A 864 -61.56 10.19 10.28
N GLY A 865 -61.93 10.66 9.09
CA GLY A 865 -62.82 11.81 8.93
C GLY A 865 -64.25 11.56 9.41
N ARG A 866 -65.16 12.49 9.11
CA ARG A 866 -66.56 12.44 9.55
C ARG A 866 -67.25 11.15 9.08
N ASN A 867 -68.09 10.57 9.94
CA ASN A 867 -68.80 9.30 9.73
C ASN A 867 -67.90 8.05 9.54
N GLY A 868 -66.60 8.16 9.83
CA GLY A 868 -65.72 6.99 9.86
C GLY A 868 -65.94 6.15 11.11
N ASP A 869 -65.14 5.08 11.23
CA ASP A 869 -65.04 4.39 12.50
C ASP A 869 -64.40 5.30 13.58
N ARG A 870 -64.22 4.76 14.78
CA ARG A 870 -63.72 5.53 15.92
C ARG A 870 -62.31 5.09 16.31
N ARG A 871 -61.57 4.50 15.37
CA ARG A 871 -60.26 3.91 15.65
C ARG A 871 -59.14 4.81 15.15
N VAL A 872 -58.22 5.12 16.05
CA VAL A 872 -56.90 5.61 15.67
C VAL A 872 -56.04 4.40 15.35
N ARG A 873 -55.22 4.52 14.31
CA ARG A 873 -54.30 3.48 13.85
C ARG A 873 -52.91 4.08 13.70
N VAL A 874 -51.92 3.33 14.13
CA VAL A 874 -50.51 3.67 13.99
C VAL A 874 -49.91 2.68 12.99
N PHE A 875 -49.23 3.20 11.98
CA PHE A 875 -48.57 2.44 10.93
C PHE A 875 -47.08 2.72 10.95
N ASN A 876 -46.28 1.68 10.79
CA ASN A 876 -44.84 1.84 10.76
C ASN A 876 -44.40 2.74 9.60
N GLY A 877 -43.57 3.75 9.89
CA GLY A 877 -43.15 4.77 8.93
C GLY A 877 -42.45 4.22 7.69
N ALA A 878 -41.64 3.16 7.86
CA ALA A 878 -40.89 2.56 6.76
C ALA A 878 -41.72 1.56 5.93
N THR A 879 -42.63 0.80 6.58
CA THR A 879 -43.28 -0.37 5.95
C THR A 879 -44.78 -0.23 5.70
N ALA A 880 -45.41 0.81 6.25
CA ALA A 880 -46.87 0.97 6.32
C ALA A 880 -47.60 -0.21 7.00
N ALA A 881 -46.89 -1.07 7.73
CA ALA A 881 -47.51 -2.14 8.52
C ALA A 881 -48.21 -1.55 9.75
N GLN A 882 -49.44 -1.96 10.04
CA GLN A 882 -50.14 -1.47 11.23
C GLN A 882 -49.46 -1.99 12.51
N VAL A 883 -48.95 -1.08 13.35
CA VAL A 883 -48.27 -1.38 14.61
C VAL A 883 -49.29 -1.56 15.74
N THR A 884 -50.19 -0.58 15.89
CA THR A 884 -51.24 -0.61 16.91
C THR A 884 -52.52 0.05 16.42
N SER A 885 -53.64 -0.26 17.07
CA SER A 885 -54.91 0.43 16.85
C SER A 885 -55.76 0.40 18.11
N PHE A 886 -56.44 1.50 18.40
CA PHE A 886 -57.26 1.64 19.59
C PHE A 886 -58.53 2.44 19.30
N THR A 887 -59.58 2.17 20.08
CA THR A 887 -60.88 2.81 19.91
C THR A 887 -60.98 4.05 20.81
N THR A 888 -61.49 5.13 20.25
CA THR A 888 -61.60 6.47 20.88
C THR A 888 -63.06 6.86 21.06
N PHE A 889 -63.34 7.81 21.94
CA PHE A 889 -64.68 8.37 22.24
C PHE A 889 -65.76 7.30 22.54
N ASP A 890 -67.05 7.66 22.54
CA ASP A 890 -68.19 6.74 22.71
C ASP A 890 -68.84 6.34 21.36
N ALA A 891 -69.71 5.33 21.37
CA ALA A 891 -70.29 4.76 20.16
C ALA A 891 -71.23 5.69 19.38
N ALA A 892 -71.71 6.79 19.98
CA ALA A 892 -72.56 7.77 19.31
C ALA A 892 -71.74 8.84 18.54
N PHE A 893 -70.42 8.82 18.68
CA PHE A 893 -69.49 9.75 18.04
C PHE A 893 -69.37 9.53 16.52
N LEU A 894 -69.70 10.56 15.72
CA LEU A 894 -69.61 10.56 14.25
C LEU A 894 -68.81 11.74 13.67
N GLY A 895 -68.16 12.55 14.53
CA GLY A 895 -67.55 13.83 14.15
C GLY A 895 -66.25 13.73 13.36
N GLY A 896 -65.65 12.54 13.29
CA GLY A 896 -64.28 12.34 12.81
C GLY A 896 -63.24 12.67 13.89
N ILE A 897 -62.00 12.28 13.65
CA ILE A 897 -60.91 12.33 14.62
C ILE A 897 -59.77 13.17 14.04
N PHE A 898 -59.27 14.12 14.83
CA PHE A 898 -58.00 14.79 14.55
C PHE A 898 -56.92 14.19 15.43
N VAL A 899 -55.84 13.73 14.82
CA VAL A 899 -54.66 13.20 15.52
C VAL A 899 -53.55 14.24 15.48
N GLY A 900 -52.85 14.38 16.60
CA GLY A 900 -51.68 15.23 16.73
C GLY A 900 -50.50 14.37 17.15
N GLY A 901 -49.38 14.58 16.48
CA GLY A 901 -48.14 13.87 16.68
C GLY A 901 -47.02 14.63 15.99
N LYS A 902 -45.97 14.94 16.74
CA LYS A 902 -44.66 15.40 16.29
C LYS A 902 -43.63 14.80 17.24
#